data_AF-A0A8T5XJA3-F1
#
_entry.id   AF-A0A8T5XJA3-F1
#
_cell.length_a   1.000
_cell.length_b   1.000
_cell.length_c   1.000
_cell.angle_alpha   90.00
_cell.angle_beta   90.00
_cell.angle_gamma   90.00
#
_symmetry.space_group_name_H-M   'P 1'
#
loop_
_entity.id
_entity.type
_entity.pdbx_description
1 polymer ?
#
loop_
_entity_poly.entity_id
_entity_poly.type
_entity_poly.pdbx_seq_one_letter_code
_entity_poly.pdbx_strand_id
1 'polypeptide(L)'
;MNKTAIKNFSIRARNKLIEDIKQKAFELGITEKEIKNIETFEGGFQVEGTDIKRTIKYYPAEKVEKIIEEKRNDLVSKIKDKGFEQIIEEVAYTWFNRFIALRFMEVNDYLPTGVRVLSSEEDTVEPDIIKEVLNLDLDIDKEIVYNLQDNNDIDELYKYLLIKQCNKLGEIMPTVFEEIADYTELLLPDNLLAEGSVIRDLVESIDEEDYKNQVEIIGWFYQFYNQEKREVIFDSNMSNRKKIPKFDIPAATQIFTPKWIVKFIVQNSLGKYWLKFHEDSDIAMSWEFFIKDKNEKLNKIDEQNISPEDIKIIDPSMGSGHILVYVFEILYEIYLSQGYSERKIPQLILEKNLYGLEIDDRATQLAIFSVLMKARHKNRRLFRKPIKLNIYSIQESNIITEEMIDYFADGDEQLEKDFKLLVDTFKDAKIYGSILKVDNINFNSIEKRLDEIKNEQTLMYSLGYKNVLLNIVPLLIKQGRIMNKKYEIVVTNPPYMGHGRMNKKLKEYVQDYYSDVKTDLFSIFIKKGIDWTNINGYIGLVTPYVWFFITSYEKLRNYVLDKTSIKSLIQLEYNAFEGATIPVSTFVLNKQTKNTNGEYIKLSDFKGIKTQPLKAIEAIENPNVYYRYSCNQRAFGKIPGSPFAYWVSDQFISNFQDGELLEDKIPVKKGMDTGNNKRFLRYWYEVNYLKVGINLTSGKDTIEFNKKWIPYNKGGGFRKWYGNNEYLLNWENDGSELRNSSANLRSKHLYFKDSITWSALTSSTPSARLSDYGAIFDSAGSSMFPQKNHIKFYLAFMNSKITEKMLKLINPTLNYGSGTVGKLPILSINNVEIKNIIDRLTDECVMICRKDWDSFETSWDFKKHPLLEYKEDVYTIEESFNKWSEFRNKHFNQLRQNEEELNEIFTKIYGLEYELTPEVEEKDITIRKADRERDIKSFISYAVGCMFGRYSLDEEGLVYAGGEFDIDNYKKFKPVEDNVIPITTDDYFEDDIVSRFVEFVKVTFGEETLEENLEYIAETIGKKSNETSRQAIRNYFTKKSGFYKDHVKTYSKTPIYWMFDSGKQDGFKTLVYMHRYDPSLVAKVRTDYLHELQKKYDAEINRLERLIDSDVSAREKSAARKQRDKVSKQLQECKEYDQVIAHVANQRIDIDLDDGVKVNYAKFQKVEVPRGDGKKPLKANLLAKL
;
A
#
# COMPACT_ATOMS: atom_id res chain seq x y z
N MET A 1 23.18 22.73 9.22
CA MET A 1 21.95 22.12 9.77
C MET A 1 22.10 20.64 10.04
N ASN A 2 22.29 20.28 11.32
CA ASN A 2 22.35 18.93 11.82
C ASN A 2 20.94 18.38 12.11
N LYS A 3 20.30 17.75 11.10
CA LYS A 3 18.94 17.20 11.23
C LYS A 3 18.81 16.13 12.33
N THR A 4 19.89 15.40 12.62
CA THR A 4 19.88 14.35 13.66
C THR A 4 19.77 14.96 15.05
N ALA A 5 20.51 16.05 15.33
CA ALA A 5 20.42 16.77 16.59
C ALA A 5 19.02 17.35 16.80
N ILE A 6 18.49 18.04 15.77
CA ILE A 6 17.13 18.63 15.79
C ILE A 6 16.07 17.55 16.03
N LYS A 7 16.19 16.38 15.38
CA LYS A 7 15.27 15.26 15.59
C LYS A 7 15.30 14.77 17.03
N ASN A 8 16.48 14.49 17.55
CA ASN A 8 16.64 13.94 18.90
C ASN A 8 16.13 14.91 19.96
N PHE A 9 16.44 16.21 19.81
CA PHE A 9 15.90 17.25 20.68
C PHE A 9 14.37 17.31 20.61
N SER A 10 13.78 17.38 19.42
CA SER A 10 12.33 17.57 19.26
C SER A 10 11.52 16.46 19.93
N ILE A 11 12.00 15.22 19.84
CA ILE A 11 11.36 14.05 20.47
C ILE A 11 11.50 14.12 22.00
N ARG A 12 12.70 14.41 22.53
CA ARG A 12 12.92 14.57 23.97
C ARG A 12 12.09 15.71 24.56
N ALA A 13 12.13 16.87 23.91
CA ALA A 13 11.42 18.08 24.33
C ALA A 13 9.90 17.86 24.35
N ARG A 14 9.33 17.18 23.33
CA ARG A 14 7.90 16.82 23.33
C ARG A 14 7.52 16.02 24.57
N ASN A 15 8.22 14.91 24.82
CA ASN A 15 7.88 13.99 25.91
C ASN A 15 8.06 14.68 27.28
N LYS A 16 9.14 15.45 27.45
CA LYS A 16 9.40 16.21 28.67
C LYS A 16 8.35 17.29 28.93
N LEU A 17 7.98 18.08 27.92
CA LEU A 17 6.96 19.13 28.07
C LEU A 17 5.59 18.54 28.42
N ILE A 18 5.19 17.44 27.78
CA ILE A 18 3.93 16.76 28.10
C ILE A 18 3.92 16.30 29.56
N GLU A 19 5.01 15.69 30.03
CA GLU A 19 5.14 15.23 31.41
C GLU A 19 5.07 16.41 32.39
N ASP A 20 5.84 17.47 32.14
CA ASP A 20 5.89 18.66 33.00
C ASP A 20 4.54 19.37 33.05
N ILE A 21 3.84 19.48 31.93
CA ILE A 21 2.52 20.12 31.87
C ILE A 21 1.46 19.28 32.56
N LYS A 22 1.54 17.94 32.48
CA LYS A 22 0.69 17.05 33.30
C LYS A 22 0.95 17.26 34.79
N GLN A 23 2.21 17.46 35.17
CA GLN A 23 2.57 17.77 36.54
C GLN A 23 1.99 19.13 36.98
N LYS A 24 2.07 20.19 36.16
CA LYS A 24 1.42 21.48 36.46
C LYS A 24 -0.10 21.37 36.55
N ALA A 25 -0.74 20.60 35.66
CA ALA A 25 -2.18 20.34 35.74
C ALA A 25 -2.56 19.63 37.04
N PHE A 26 -1.76 18.64 37.47
CA PHE A 26 -1.94 17.96 38.74
C PHE A 26 -1.83 18.92 39.94
N GLU A 27 -0.89 19.86 39.92
CA GLU A 27 -0.74 20.91 40.95
C GLU A 27 -1.95 21.85 41.03
N LEU A 28 -2.70 22.00 39.93
CA LEU A 28 -3.97 22.75 39.87
C LEU A 28 -5.17 21.89 40.29
N GLY A 29 -4.98 20.64 40.71
CA GLY A 29 -6.05 19.70 41.06
C GLY A 29 -6.77 19.11 39.84
N ILE A 30 -6.11 19.04 38.68
CA ILE A 30 -6.68 18.59 37.41
C ILE A 30 -5.94 17.34 36.93
N THR A 31 -6.66 16.25 36.70
CA THR A 31 -6.13 15.00 36.15
C THR A 31 -7.03 14.47 35.04
N GLU A 32 -6.61 13.41 34.35
CA GLU A 32 -7.45 12.74 33.35
C GLU A 32 -8.77 12.22 33.93
N LYS A 33 -8.80 11.84 35.22
CA LYS A 33 -9.95 11.19 35.87
C LYS A 33 -10.85 12.15 36.64
N GLU A 34 -10.28 13.21 37.20
CA GLU A 34 -10.98 14.13 38.10
C GLU A 34 -10.45 15.56 38.01
N ILE A 35 -11.36 16.51 38.25
CA ILE A 35 -11.10 17.95 38.41
C ILE A 35 -11.58 18.33 39.81
N LYS A 36 -10.67 18.63 40.73
CA LYS A 36 -10.98 19.08 42.10
C LYS A 36 -11.26 20.58 42.14
N ASN A 37 -11.90 21.06 43.20
CA ASN A 37 -12.03 22.50 43.43
C ASN A 37 -10.76 23.06 44.10
N ILE A 38 -10.63 24.38 44.10
CA ILE A 38 -9.54 25.10 44.78
C ILE A 38 -10.13 26.15 45.71
N GLU A 39 -9.48 26.37 46.84
CA GLU A 39 -9.72 27.50 47.74
C GLU A 39 -8.60 28.52 47.54
N THR A 40 -8.95 29.74 47.10
CA THR A 40 -8.01 30.85 46.90
C THR A 40 -7.71 31.56 48.23
N PHE A 41 -6.52 32.14 48.35
CA PHE A 41 -6.13 33.03 49.44
C PHE A 41 -5.21 34.14 48.89
N GLU A 42 -4.93 35.16 49.70
CA GLU A 42 -4.07 36.28 49.28
C GLU A 42 -2.69 35.77 48.81
N GLY A 43 -2.40 35.93 47.52
CA GLY A 43 -1.17 35.46 46.90
C GLY A 43 -1.12 33.97 46.47
N GLY A 44 -2.21 33.18 46.57
CA GLY A 44 -2.16 31.76 46.18
C GLY A 44 -3.48 30.96 46.24
N PHE A 45 -3.37 29.64 46.17
CA PHE A 45 -4.51 28.71 46.27
C PHE A 45 -4.13 27.35 46.90
N GLN A 46 -5.13 26.63 47.42
CA GLN A 46 -5.03 25.27 47.93
C GLN A 46 -6.03 24.37 47.22
N VAL A 47 -5.60 23.16 46.82
CA VAL A 47 -6.49 22.18 46.18
C VAL A 47 -7.28 21.41 47.25
N GLU A 48 -8.61 21.46 47.17
CA GLU A 48 -9.50 20.84 48.15
C GLU A 48 -9.21 19.33 48.31
N GLY A 49 -9.13 18.87 49.56
CA GLY A 49 -8.89 17.46 49.89
C GLY A 49 -7.47 16.96 49.55
N THR A 50 -6.49 17.86 49.42
CA THR A 50 -5.07 17.53 49.24
C THR A 50 -4.16 18.46 50.05
N ASP A 51 -2.90 18.07 50.24
CA ASP A 51 -1.86 18.91 50.85
C ASP A 51 -1.21 19.88 49.83
N ILE A 52 -1.75 19.99 48.61
CA ILE A 52 -1.19 20.83 47.55
C ILE A 52 -1.62 22.28 47.77
N LYS A 53 -0.67 23.12 48.23
CA LYS A 53 -0.81 24.56 48.40
C LYS A 53 0.25 25.29 47.57
N ARG A 54 -0.15 26.28 46.77
CA ARG A 54 0.74 27.02 45.85
C ARG A 54 0.61 28.53 46.07
N THR A 55 1.75 29.20 46.11
CA THR A 55 1.87 30.67 46.14
C THR A 55 2.37 31.14 44.78
N ILE A 56 1.78 32.20 44.23
CA ILE A 56 2.19 32.78 42.94
C ILE A 56 2.85 34.11 43.19
N LYS A 57 4.14 34.21 42.85
CA LYS A 57 4.98 35.37 43.18
C LYS A 57 5.13 36.37 42.04
N TYR A 58 4.75 36.00 40.81
CA TYR A 58 4.89 36.83 39.62
C TYR A 58 3.62 37.64 39.25
N TYR A 59 2.61 37.67 40.13
CA TYR A 59 1.48 38.60 40.07
C TYR A 59 1.37 39.38 41.39
N PRO A 60 0.78 40.59 41.38
CA PRO A 60 0.45 41.30 42.62
C PRO A 60 -0.49 40.47 43.50
N ALA A 61 -0.19 40.36 44.80
CA ALA A 61 -0.89 39.46 45.72
C ALA A 61 -2.40 39.70 45.75
N GLU A 62 -2.84 40.96 45.67
CA GLU A 62 -4.24 41.37 45.66
C GLU A 62 -4.99 41.01 44.36
N LYS A 63 -4.29 40.60 43.30
CA LYS A 63 -4.87 40.19 42.01
C LYS A 63 -4.81 38.68 41.76
N VAL A 64 -3.99 37.94 42.52
CA VAL A 64 -3.76 36.50 42.29
C VAL A 64 -5.06 35.70 42.32
N GLU A 65 -5.93 35.94 43.31
CA GLU A 65 -7.19 35.22 43.47
C GLU A 65 -8.04 35.29 42.19
N LYS A 66 -8.35 36.52 41.74
CA LYS A 66 -9.15 36.75 40.55
C LYS A 66 -8.52 36.17 39.29
N ILE A 67 -7.21 36.38 39.12
CA ILE A 67 -6.47 35.86 37.97
C ILE A 67 -6.53 34.32 37.93
N ILE A 68 -6.38 33.65 39.07
CA ILE A 68 -6.40 32.19 39.13
C ILE A 68 -7.79 31.64 38.85
N GLU A 69 -8.84 32.25 39.40
CA GLU A 69 -10.21 31.85 39.10
C GLU A 69 -10.51 31.97 37.60
N GLU A 70 -10.19 33.09 36.98
CA GLU A 70 -10.43 33.33 35.55
C GLU A 70 -9.67 32.33 34.67
N LYS A 71 -8.35 32.22 34.86
CA LYS A 71 -7.48 31.33 34.09
C LYS A 71 -7.83 29.85 34.27
N ARG A 72 -8.06 29.41 35.51
CA ARG A 72 -8.36 27.99 35.80
C ARG A 72 -9.73 27.59 35.27
N ASN A 73 -10.73 28.48 35.33
CA ASN A 73 -12.05 28.20 34.79
C ASN A 73 -12.02 28.04 33.27
N ASP A 74 -11.22 28.84 32.56
CA ASP A 74 -11.03 28.65 31.11
C ASP A 74 -10.34 27.31 30.81
N LEU A 75 -9.30 26.93 31.56
CA LEU A 75 -8.65 25.62 31.42
C LEU A 75 -9.65 24.46 31.57
N VAL A 76 -10.47 24.50 32.63
CA VAL A 76 -11.47 23.47 32.92
C VAL A 76 -12.54 23.43 31.82
N SER A 77 -12.96 24.58 31.31
CA SER A 77 -13.90 24.68 30.18
C SER A 77 -13.34 24.02 28.92
N LYS A 78 -12.09 24.33 28.57
CA LYS A 78 -11.41 23.75 27.41
C LYS A 78 -11.19 22.23 27.55
N ILE A 79 -10.87 21.75 28.75
CA ILE A 79 -10.74 20.32 29.04
C ILE A 79 -12.08 19.60 28.89
N LYS A 80 -13.19 20.21 29.32
CA LYS A 80 -14.55 19.65 29.14
C LYS A 80 -14.93 19.57 27.65
N ASP A 81 -14.49 20.53 26.84
CA ASP A 81 -14.77 20.58 25.40
C ASP A 81 -13.90 19.61 24.57
N LYS A 82 -12.57 19.69 24.72
CA LYS A 82 -11.60 18.95 23.88
C LYS A 82 -11.06 17.65 24.51
N GLY A 83 -11.17 17.50 25.83
CA GLY A 83 -10.58 16.40 26.60
C GLY A 83 -9.18 16.69 27.15
N PHE A 84 -8.83 16.06 28.27
CA PHE A 84 -7.58 16.31 29.02
C PHE A 84 -6.31 16.12 28.17
N GLU A 85 -6.11 14.94 27.59
CA GLU A 85 -4.90 14.63 26.81
C GLU A 85 -4.69 15.58 25.63
N GLN A 86 -5.78 16.02 24.98
CA GLN A 86 -5.71 16.94 23.85
C GLN A 86 -5.26 18.34 24.29
N ILE A 87 -5.74 18.83 25.44
CA ILE A 87 -5.33 20.13 26.00
C ILE A 87 -3.87 20.10 26.45
N ILE A 88 -3.42 19.02 27.09
CA ILE A 88 -2.01 18.88 27.50
C ILE A 88 -1.08 18.94 26.29
N GLU A 89 -1.37 18.19 25.22
CA GLU A 89 -0.57 18.23 23.99
C GLU A 89 -0.60 19.62 23.32
N GLU A 90 -1.74 20.31 23.32
CA GLU A 90 -1.89 21.66 22.77
C GLU A 90 -1.02 22.69 23.52
N VAL A 91 -1.02 22.64 24.85
CA VAL A 91 -0.19 23.52 25.69
C VAL A 91 1.29 23.19 25.54
N ALA A 92 1.65 21.89 25.52
CA ALA A 92 3.04 21.44 25.35
C ALA A 92 3.62 21.90 24.03
N TYR A 93 2.83 21.77 22.97
CA TYR A 93 3.21 22.23 21.65
C TYR A 93 3.34 23.76 21.59
N THR A 94 2.44 24.50 22.26
CA THR A 94 2.49 25.97 22.31
C THR A 94 3.80 26.46 22.93
N TRP A 95 4.19 25.91 24.08
CA TRP A 95 5.45 26.26 24.73
C TRP A 95 6.67 25.82 23.92
N PHE A 96 6.63 24.61 23.34
CA PHE A 96 7.67 24.15 22.42
C PHE A 96 7.90 25.15 21.28
N ASN A 97 6.84 25.57 20.58
CA ASN A 97 6.93 26.53 19.49
C ASN A 97 7.46 27.89 19.93
N ARG A 98 7.03 28.39 21.10
CA ARG A 98 7.51 29.66 21.65
C ARG A 98 9.01 29.61 21.94
N PHE A 99 9.51 28.52 22.53
CA PHE A 99 10.95 28.35 22.78
C PHE A 99 11.76 28.31 21.48
N ILE A 100 11.31 27.55 20.47
CA ILE A 100 11.97 27.52 19.16
C ILE A 100 11.95 28.90 18.49
N ALA A 101 10.82 29.61 18.56
CA ALA A 101 10.67 30.95 18.00
C ALA A 101 11.59 31.97 18.69
N LEU A 102 11.63 31.98 20.03
CA LEU A 102 12.54 32.82 20.81
C LEU A 102 14.00 32.51 20.50
N ARG A 103 14.38 31.22 20.47
CA ARG A 103 15.75 30.80 20.13
C ARG A 103 16.16 31.27 18.73
N PHE A 104 15.27 31.13 17.75
CA PHE A 104 15.52 31.61 16.40
C PHE A 104 15.69 33.14 16.37
N MET A 105 14.83 33.88 17.08
CA MET A 105 14.87 35.34 17.10
C MET A 105 16.09 35.89 17.81
N GLU A 106 16.50 35.31 18.94
CA GLU A 106 17.67 35.80 19.69
C GLU A 106 18.98 35.53 18.95
N VAL A 107 19.15 34.35 18.33
CA VAL A 107 20.38 34.00 17.58
C VAL A 107 20.53 34.85 16.30
N ASN A 108 19.43 35.41 15.78
CA ASN A 108 19.44 36.25 14.58
C ASN A 108 19.26 37.76 14.89
N ASP A 109 19.32 38.19 16.16
CA ASP A 109 19.13 39.60 16.57
C ASP A 109 17.79 40.22 16.10
N TYR A 110 16.72 39.42 16.14
CA TYR A 110 15.38 39.81 15.70
C TYR A 110 14.45 40.20 16.85
N LEU A 111 14.84 39.94 18.10
CA LEU A 111 14.08 40.35 19.28
C LEU A 111 13.96 41.89 19.35
N PRO A 112 12.77 42.45 19.63
CA PRO A 112 12.58 43.90 19.76
C PRO A 112 13.44 44.55 20.85
N THR A 113 13.65 43.84 21.96
CA THR A 113 14.46 44.28 23.11
C THR A 113 15.96 44.28 22.81
N GLY A 114 16.40 43.48 21.84
CA GLY A 114 17.83 43.26 21.56
C GLY A 114 18.57 42.41 22.59
N VAL A 115 17.87 41.88 23.60
CA VAL A 115 18.45 41.08 24.70
C VAL A 115 18.08 39.60 24.54
N ARG A 116 19.03 38.69 24.77
CA ARG A 116 18.81 37.24 24.67
C ARG A 116 17.93 36.74 25.83
N VAL A 117 16.96 35.87 25.50
CA VAL A 117 15.87 35.45 26.41
C VAL A 117 16.13 34.06 26.97
N LEU A 118 16.71 33.17 26.17
CA LEU A 118 16.95 31.78 26.54
C LEU A 118 18.43 31.50 26.86
N SER A 119 19.32 32.40 26.43
CA SER A 119 20.77 32.21 26.48
C SER A 119 21.50 33.53 26.80
N SER A 120 22.83 33.47 26.83
CA SER A 120 23.73 34.58 27.13
C SER A 120 24.79 34.73 26.04
N GLU A 121 25.16 35.96 25.68
CA GLU A 121 26.29 36.23 24.78
C GLU A 121 27.65 35.88 25.40
N GLU A 122 27.73 35.89 26.73
CA GLU A 122 28.94 35.61 27.52
C GLU A 122 29.10 34.13 27.89
N ASP A 123 28.27 33.25 27.32
CA ASP A 123 28.25 31.80 27.60
C ASP A 123 28.00 31.45 29.08
N THR A 124 27.17 32.26 29.76
CA THR A 124 26.74 31.99 31.14
C THR A 124 25.47 31.15 31.19
N VAL A 125 25.26 30.43 32.30
CA VAL A 125 24.04 29.63 32.52
C VAL A 125 22.78 30.51 32.60
N GLU A 126 22.90 31.66 33.25
CA GLU A 126 21.83 32.64 33.36
C GLU A 126 21.67 33.42 32.04
N PRO A 127 20.44 33.49 31.47
CA PRO A 127 20.15 34.29 30.29
C PRO A 127 20.29 35.81 30.50
N ASP A 128 20.61 36.54 29.43
CA ASP A 128 20.85 37.99 29.50
C ASP A 128 19.62 38.79 29.95
N ILE A 129 18.39 38.28 29.70
CA ILE A 129 17.14 38.92 30.15
C ILE A 129 17.07 39.10 31.68
N ILE A 130 17.72 38.23 32.47
CA ILE A 130 17.79 38.39 33.92
C ILE A 130 18.82 39.45 34.29
N LYS A 131 20.01 39.42 33.66
CA LYS A 131 21.10 40.36 33.92
C LYS A 131 20.71 41.80 33.58
N GLU A 132 19.97 41.98 32.50
CA GLU A 132 19.58 43.29 31.96
C GLU A 132 18.17 43.73 32.35
N VAL A 133 17.53 43.07 33.33
CA VAL A 133 16.10 43.28 33.65
C VAL A 133 15.70 44.76 33.83
N LEU A 134 16.57 45.59 34.40
CA LEU A 134 16.30 47.01 34.63
C LEU A 134 16.39 47.90 33.36
N ASN A 135 16.98 47.38 32.29
CA ASN A 135 17.21 48.07 31.01
C ASN A 135 16.27 47.58 29.89
N LEU A 136 15.37 46.63 30.18
CA LEU A 136 14.44 46.07 29.20
C LEU A 136 13.31 47.05 28.86
N ASP A 137 13.03 47.20 27.57
CA ASP A 137 11.80 47.85 27.06
C ASP A 137 10.62 46.87 27.11
N LEU A 138 10.28 46.43 28.32
CA LEU A 138 9.15 45.54 28.63
C LEU A 138 8.26 46.19 29.70
N ASP A 139 6.97 45.89 29.66
CA ASP A 139 6.01 46.32 30.68
C ASP A 139 6.17 45.50 31.97
N ILE A 140 7.27 45.74 32.70
CA ILE A 140 7.62 45.05 33.95
C ILE A 140 7.24 45.88 35.18
N ASP A 141 6.78 45.20 36.22
CA ASP A 141 6.53 45.75 37.54
C ASP A 141 7.81 45.68 38.37
N LYS A 142 8.37 46.84 38.70
CA LYS A 142 9.64 46.94 39.41
C LYS A 142 9.56 46.38 40.83
N GLU A 143 8.41 46.47 41.50
CA GLU A 143 8.27 45.94 42.86
C GLU A 143 8.33 44.40 42.85
N ILE A 144 7.70 43.76 41.87
CA ILE A 144 7.79 42.30 41.67
C ILE A 144 9.24 41.90 41.39
N VAL A 145 9.93 42.61 40.50
CA VAL A 145 11.34 42.32 40.16
C VAL A 145 12.24 42.42 41.38
N TYR A 146 12.17 43.52 42.16
CA TYR A 146 13.00 43.70 43.35
C TYR A 146 12.71 42.63 44.41
N ASN A 147 11.44 42.32 44.66
CA ASN A 147 11.07 41.28 45.62
C ASN A 147 11.61 39.89 45.22
N LEU A 148 11.57 39.54 43.93
CA LEU A 148 12.10 38.26 43.46
C LEU A 148 13.64 38.22 43.51
N GLN A 149 14.32 39.33 43.22
CA GLN A 149 15.78 39.44 43.35
C GLN A 149 16.25 39.35 44.81
N ASP A 150 15.61 40.08 45.73
CA ASP A 150 15.96 40.11 47.15
C ASP A 150 15.76 38.74 47.82
N ASN A 151 14.74 37.98 47.38
CA ASN A 151 14.48 36.62 47.87
C ASN A 151 15.28 35.53 47.13
N ASN A 152 16.11 35.90 46.14
CA ASN A 152 16.87 34.98 45.29
C ASN A 152 15.98 33.95 44.54
N ASP A 153 14.76 34.34 44.17
CA ASP A 153 13.77 33.53 43.46
C ASP A 153 14.00 33.60 41.93
N ILE A 154 15.18 33.17 41.47
CA ILE A 154 15.64 33.34 40.08
C ILE A 154 14.71 32.67 39.05
N ASP A 155 14.17 31.48 39.33
CA ASP A 155 13.27 30.76 38.41
C ASP A 155 11.93 31.50 38.23
N GLU A 156 11.39 32.08 39.30
CA GLU A 156 10.15 32.86 39.25
C GLU A 156 10.36 34.21 38.54
N LEU A 157 11.52 34.84 38.76
CA LEU A 157 11.93 36.03 38.00
C LEU A 157 12.02 35.71 36.50
N TYR A 158 12.63 34.57 36.14
CA TYR A 158 12.75 34.15 34.76
C TYR A 158 11.39 33.93 34.10
N LYS A 159 10.47 33.21 34.75
CA LYS A 159 9.10 32.99 34.24
C LYS A 159 8.37 34.31 34.00
N TYR A 160 8.44 35.23 34.97
CA TYR A 160 7.83 36.55 34.83
C TYR A 160 8.33 37.29 33.58
N LEU A 161 9.65 37.31 33.38
CA LEU A 161 10.28 37.97 32.22
C LEU A 161 9.95 37.27 30.90
N LEU A 162 9.94 35.94 30.88
CA LEU A 162 9.56 35.14 29.71
C LEU A 162 8.12 35.41 29.29
N ILE A 163 7.17 35.49 30.24
CA ILE A 163 5.77 35.81 29.98
C ILE A 163 5.65 37.24 29.42
N LYS A 164 6.30 38.22 30.06
CA LYS A 164 6.29 39.62 29.58
C LYS A 164 6.89 39.77 28.19
N GLN A 165 7.97 39.05 27.89
CA GLN A 165 8.58 39.02 26.57
C GLN A 165 7.65 38.38 25.52
N CYS A 166 6.96 37.28 25.86
CA CYS A 166 5.97 36.67 24.97
C CYS A 166 4.82 37.62 24.68
N ASN A 167 4.26 38.28 25.71
CA ASN A 167 3.16 39.23 25.55
C ASN A 167 3.57 40.40 24.63
N LYS A 168 4.79 40.92 24.77
CA LYS A 168 5.31 41.97 23.87
C LYS A 168 5.42 41.50 22.42
N LEU A 169 5.83 40.25 22.21
CA LEU A 169 5.85 39.65 20.87
C LEU A 169 4.43 39.37 20.33
N GLY A 170 3.46 39.18 21.20
CA GLY A 170 2.04 39.04 20.87
C GLY A 170 1.43 40.26 20.19
N GLU A 171 1.89 41.47 20.53
CA GLU A 171 1.51 42.70 19.81
C GLU A 171 1.90 42.66 18.32
N ILE A 172 2.97 41.94 17.98
CA ILE A 172 3.54 41.87 16.63
C ILE A 172 3.05 40.61 15.89
N MET A 173 3.03 39.48 16.59
CA MET A 173 2.73 38.15 16.05
C MET A 173 1.68 37.45 16.93
N PRO A 174 0.44 37.98 16.98
CA PRO A 174 -0.56 37.52 17.93
C PRO A 174 -0.89 36.04 17.74
N THR A 175 -0.79 35.47 16.54
CA THR A 175 -1.10 34.03 16.38
C THR A 175 -0.07 33.10 17.03
N VAL A 176 1.21 33.50 17.09
CA VAL A 176 2.33 32.67 17.61
C VAL A 176 2.53 32.90 19.10
N PHE A 177 2.46 34.17 19.49
CA PHE A 177 2.64 34.64 20.85
C PHE A 177 1.34 35.25 21.34
N GLU A 178 0.20 34.57 21.12
CA GLU A 178 -1.12 35.03 21.60
C GLU A 178 -0.97 35.63 22.99
N GLU A 179 -1.58 36.82 23.22
CA GLU A 179 -1.93 37.25 24.56
C GLU A 179 -2.67 36.06 25.16
N ILE A 180 -1.97 35.43 26.09
CA ILE A 180 -2.18 34.03 26.45
C ILE A 180 -3.66 33.80 26.71
N ALA A 181 -4.25 32.81 26.01
CA ALA A 181 -5.47 32.17 26.48
C ALA A 181 -5.17 31.76 27.92
N ASP A 182 -5.80 32.48 28.84
CA ASP A 182 -5.29 32.92 30.13
C ASP A 182 -4.68 31.75 30.95
N TYR A 183 -5.16 30.53 30.72
CA TYR A 183 -4.70 29.29 31.33
C TYR A 183 -3.32 28.74 30.93
N THR A 184 -2.79 29.01 29.73
CA THR A 184 -1.53 28.34 29.30
C THR A 184 -0.31 28.76 30.13
N GLU A 185 -0.37 29.96 30.75
CA GLU A 185 0.59 30.43 31.76
C GLU A 185 0.60 29.56 33.02
N LEU A 186 -0.57 29.12 33.49
CA LEU A 186 -0.67 28.26 34.69
C LEU A 186 0.01 26.90 34.50
N LEU A 187 0.15 26.48 33.24
CA LEU A 187 0.74 25.22 32.85
C LEU A 187 2.19 25.36 32.40
N LEU A 188 2.80 26.54 32.50
CA LEU A 188 4.23 26.71 32.23
C LEU A 188 5.06 25.88 33.23
N PRO A 189 6.01 25.02 32.78
CA PRO A 189 6.85 24.23 33.67
C PRO A 189 7.70 25.07 34.63
N ASP A 190 8.03 24.49 35.78
CA ASP A 190 8.99 25.04 36.75
C ASP A 190 10.44 24.62 36.41
N ASN A 191 11.44 25.33 36.96
CA ASN A 191 12.87 25.03 36.81
C ASN A 191 13.36 25.03 35.36
N LEU A 192 12.95 26.04 34.58
CA LEU A 192 13.22 26.13 33.15
C LEU A 192 14.71 26.37 32.83
N LEU A 193 15.52 26.77 33.82
CA LEU A 193 16.96 27.00 33.66
C LEU A 193 17.83 25.84 34.18
N ALA A 194 17.23 24.83 34.83
CA ALA A 194 17.97 23.73 35.42
C ALA A 194 18.57 22.77 34.37
N GLU A 195 19.60 22.02 34.76
CA GLU A 195 20.17 20.94 33.93
C GLU A 195 19.09 19.90 33.61
N GLY A 196 18.98 19.51 32.33
CA GLY A 196 17.92 18.62 31.84
C GLY A 196 16.56 19.28 31.57
N SER A 197 16.43 20.60 31.75
CA SER A 197 15.27 21.36 31.28
C SER A 197 15.24 21.46 29.75
N VAL A 198 14.07 21.72 29.20
CA VAL A 198 13.86 21.81 27.74
C VAL A 198 14.61 23.01 27.14
N ILE A 199 14.70 24.13 27.86
CA ILE A 199 15.44 25.31 27.40
C ILE A 199 16.95 25.03 27.41
N ARG A 200 17.46 24.40 28.47
CA ARG A 200 18.89 24.05 28.55
C ARG A 200 19.29 23.07 27.45
N ASP A 201 18.51 22.01 27.23
CA ASP A 201 18.74 21.05 26.13
C ASP A 201 18.67 21.76 24.76
N LEU A 202 17.77 22.73 24.57
CA LEU A 202 17.66 23.48 23.31
C LEU A 202 18.92 24.31 23.01
N VAL A 203 19.45 25.00 24.02
CA VAL A 203 20.63 25.87 23.90
C VAL A 203 21.90 25.06 23.71
N GLU A 204 22.06 23.92 24.40
CA GLU A 204 23.28 23.11 24.35
C GLU A 204 23.31 22.09 23.19
N SER A 205 22.16 21.52 22.80
CA SER A 205 22.14 20.42 21.84
C SER A 205 22.07 20.85 20.37
N ILE A 206 21.69 22.10 20.10
CA ILE A 206 21.54 22.64 18.74
C ILE A 206 22.46 23.86 18.56
N ASP A 207 23.40 23.74 17.62
CA ASP A 207 24.37 24.78 17.29
C ASP A 207 23.66 26.07 16.79
N GLU A 208 24.11 27.25 17.24
CA GLU A 208 23.59 28.55 16.80
C GLU A 208 23.66 28.72 15.28
N GLU A 209 24.69 28.16 14.63
CA GLU A 209 24.89 28.26 13.19
C GLU A 209 23.78 27.55 12.40
N ASP A 210 23.10 26.57 13.00
CA ASP A 210 21.93 25.92 12.40
C ASP A 210 20.70 26.85 12.35
N TYR A 211 20.59 27.83 13.25
CA TYR A 211 19.52 28.84 13.25
C TYR A 211 19.80 30.03 12.31
N LYS A 212 21.07 30.30 11.99
CA LYS A 212 21.44 31.46 11.18
C LYS A 212 21.02 31.28 9.72
N ASN A 213 20.34 32.29 9.17
CA ASN A 213 19.96 32.39 7.76
C ASN A 213 19.08 31.24 7.19
N GLN A 214 18.56 30.34 8.03
CA GLN A 214 17.77 29.18 7.60
C GLN A 214 16.48 29.03 8.40
N VAL A 215 15.45 29.79 8.01
CA VAL A 215 14.10 29.65 8.62
C VAL A 215 13.51 28.23 8.47
N GLU A 216 14.05 27.44 7.54
CA GLU A 216 13.69 26.04 7.34
C GLU A 216 13.89 25.17 8.59
N ILE A 217 14.81 25.53 9.51
CA ILE A 217 15.06 24.77 10.75
C ILE A 217 13.77 24.57 11.57
N ILE A 218 12.88 25.56 11.54
CA ILE A 218 11.61 25.57 12.27
C ILE A 218 10.66 24.50 11.72
N GLY A 219 10.67 24.31 10.40
CA GLY A 219 9.93 23.22 9.76
C GLY A 219 10.42 21.84 10.20
N TRP A 220 11.72 21.68 10.46
CA TRP A 220 12.29 20.42 10.96
C TRP A 220 11.91 20.14 12.42
N PHE A 221 11.96 21.15 13.30
CA PHE A 221 11.47 21.00 14.68
C PHE A 221 10.02 20.53 14.71
N TYR A 222 9.15 21.15 13.89
CA TYR A 222 7.75 20.76 13.78
C TYR A 222 7.55 19.33 13.28
N GLN A 223 8.29 18.96 12.24
CA GLN A 223 8.20 17.62 11.66
C GLN A 223 8.59 16.56 12.69
N PHE A 224 9.71 16.75 13.38
CA PHE A 224 10.21 15.77 14.33
C PHE A 224 9.39 15.72 15.61
N TYR A 225 8.82 16.85 16.04
CA TYR A 225 7.88 16.89 17.16
C TYR A 225 6.68 15.93 16.91
N ASN A 226 6.08 15.98 15.72
CA ASN A 226 4.89 15.17 15.42
C ASN A 226 5.21 13.73 14.97
N GLN A 227 6.48 13.34 14.90
CA GLN A 227 6.90 12.06 14.31
C GLN A 227 6.31 10.84 15.04
N GLU A 228 6.40 10.78 16.37
CA GLU A 228 5.91 9.64 17.15
C GLU A 228 4.39 9.48 17.03
N LYS A 229 3.63 10.59 17.14
CA LYS A 229 2.17 10.58 16.97
C LYS A 229 1.78 10.08 15.58
N ARG A 230 2.53 10.50 14.56
CA ARG A 230 2.33 10.03 13.18
C ARG A 230 2.58 8.52 13.08
N GLU A 231 3.69 8.01 13.60
CA GLU A 231 4.02 6.57 13.60
C GLU A 231 2.92 5.73 14.27
N VAL A 232 2.42 6.16 15.44
CA VAL A 232 1.29 5.49 16.12
C VAL A 232 0.04 5.45 15.26
N ILE A 233 -0.31 6.56 14.58
CA ILE A 233 -1.47 6.61 13.68
C ILE A 233 -1.26 5.69 12.46
N PHE A 234 -0.04 5.57 11.92
CA PHE A 234 0.22 4.68 10.80
C PHE A 234 0.21 3.20 11.22
N ASP A 235 0.85 2.83 12.33
CA ASP A 235 0.95 1.45 12.82
C ASP A 235 -0.38 0.89 13.32
N SER A 236 -1.15 1.69 14.07
CA SER A 236 -2.48 1.28 14.57
C SER A 236 -3.54 1.16 13.47
N ASN A 237 -3.38 1.89 12.35
CA ASN A 237 -4.37 1.92 11.25
C ASN A 237 -4.02 1.04 10.05
N MET A 238 -2.75 0.64 9.84
CA MET A 238 -2.38 -0.28 8.75
C MET A 238 -2.95 -1.69 8.95
N SER A 239 -3.15 -2.13 10.20
CA SER A 239 -3.71 -3.45 10.50
C SER A 239 -5.24 -3.54 10.30
N ASN A 240 -5.98 -2.42 10.31
CA ASN A 240 -7.46 -2.44 10.34
C ASN A 240 -8.20 -1.48 9.39
N ARG A 241 -7.51 -0.68 8.54
CA ARG A 241 -8.16 0.30 7.63
C ARG A 241 -9.19 1.21 8.36
N LYS A 242 -8.93 1.60 9.60
CA LYS A 242 -9.88 2.39 10.40
C LYS A 242 -10.02 3.81 9.85
N LYS A 243 -11.20 4.40 10.08
CA LYS A 243 -11.51 5.79 9.72
C LYS A 243 -10.72 6.75 10.60
N ILE A 244 -10.20 7.84 10.02
CA ILE A 244 -9.41 8.84 10.75
C ILE A 244 -10.35 9.80 11.50
N PRO A 245 -10.24 9.93 12.85
CA PRO A 245 -11.00 10.90 13.64
C PRO A 245 -10.63 12.36 13.32
N LYS A 246 -11.50 13.32 13.68
CA LYS A 246 -11.32 14.76 13.42
C LYS A 246 -9.94 15.29 13.84
N PHE A 247 -9.54 15.04 15.09
CA PHE A 247 -8.30 15.57 15.67
C PHE A 247 -7.01 14.92 15.12
N ASP A 248 -7.13 13.78 14.42
CA ASP A 248 -6.00 13.06 13.84
C ASP A 248 -5.80 13.38 12.34
N ILE A 249 -6.75 14.08 11.70
CA ILE A 249 -6.65 14.45 10.27
C ILE A 249 -5.32 15.17 9.98
N PRO A 250 -4.93 16.24 10.71
CA PRO A 250 -3.70 16.97 10.40
C PRO A 250 -2.46 16.09 10.41
N ALA A 251 -2.30 15.26 11.45
CA ALA A 251 -1.16 14.36 11.59
C ALA A 251 -1.17 13.24 10.53
N ALA A 252 -2.35 12.73 10.16
CA ALA A 252 -2.49 11.67 9.17
C ALA A 252 -2.22 12.14 7.72
N THR A 253 -2.40 13.44 7.44
CA THR A 253 -2.19 14.03 6.11
C THR A 253 -0.92 14.88 5.99
N GLN A 254 -0.11 14.96 7.04
CA GLN A 254 1.10 15.78 7.06
C GLN A 254 2.19 15.18 6.17
N ILE A 255 2.53 15.91 5.10
CA ILE A 255 3.52 15.48 4.10
C ILE A 255 4.44 16.66 3.75
N PHE A 256 5.74 16.49 3.96
CA PHE A 256 6.72 17.54 3.66
C PHE A 256 7.12 17.53 2.18
N THR A 257 7.24 18.73 1.59
CA THR A 257 7.64 18.90 0.20
C THR A 257 9.14 19.22 0.11
N PRO A 258 9.96 18.39 -0.56
CA PRO A 258 11.37 18.68 -0.78
C PRO A 258 11.61 20.04 -1.46
N LYS A 259 12.65 20.75 -1.02
CA LYS A 259 12.99 22.11 -1.49
C LYS A 259 13.04 22.24 -3.01
N TRP A 260 13.66 21.29 -3.71
CA TRP A 260 13.76 21.34 -5.18
C TRP A 260 12.40 21.24 -5.88
N ILE A 261 11.44 20.51 -5.29
CA ILE A 261 10.07 20.41 -5.81
C ILE A 261 9.34 21.74 -5.59
N VAL A 262 9.51 22.37 -4.42
CA VAL A 262 8.99 23.71 -4.14
C VAL A 262 9.56 24.72 -5.15
N LYS A 263 10.87 24.68 -5.40
CA LYS A 263 11.51 25.50 -6.44
C LYS A 263 10.85 25.28 -7.80
N PHE A 264 10.73 24.03 -8.22
CA PHE A 264 10.11 23.67 -9.50
C PHE A 264 8.69 24.24 -9.65
N ILE A 265 7.78 23.97 -8.69
CA ILE A 265 6.38 24.41 -8.83
C ILE A 265 6.24 25.93 -8.79
N VAL A 266 7.03 26.64 -7.99
CA VAL A 266 6.95 28.11 -7.89
C VAL A 266 7.58 28.77 -9.12
N GLN A 267 8.79 28.36 -9.51
CA GLN A 267 9.46 28.92 -10.70
C GLN A 267 8.64 28.69 -11.97
N ASN A 268 8.04 27.50 -12.13
CA ASN A 268 7.25 27.18 -13.33
C ASN A 268 5.79 27.65 -13.27
N SER A 269 5.31 28.19 -12.14
CA SER A 269 3.98 28.81 -12.03
C SER A 269 4.09 30.34 -11.96
N LEU A 270 4.52 30.89 -10.81
CA LEU A 270 4.73 32.32 -10.62
C LEU A 270 5.73 32.88 -11.63
N GLY A 271 6.87 32.21 -11.81
CA GLY A 271 7.90 32.67 -12.74
C GLY A 271 7.41 32.72 -14.19
N LYS A 272 6.74 31.65 -14.66
CA LYS A 272 6.10 31.63 -16.00
C LYS A 272 5.02 32.70 -16.15
N TYR A 273 4.20 32.93 -15.12
CA TYR A 273 3.19 33.98 -15.14
C TYR A 273 3.83 35.36 -15.29
N TRP A 274 4.88 35.65 -14.54
CA TRP A 274 5.60 36.93 -14.61
C TRP A 274 6.24 37.16 -15.99
N LEU A 275 7.00 36.19 -16.49
CA LEU A 275 7.72 36.29 -17.76
C LEU A 275 6.80 36.41 -18.98
N LYS A 276 5.55 35.96 -18.86
CA LYS A 276 4.53 36.16 -19.90
C LYS A 276 4.24 37.64 -20.19
N PHE A 277 4.41 38.50 -19.20
CA PHE A 277 4.19 39.95 -19.32
C PHE A 277 5.50 40.75 -19.35
N HIS A 278 6.64 40.13 -19.03
CA HIS A 278 7.94 40.79 -18.89
C HIS A 278 9.08 39.91 -19.45
N GLU A 279 9.14 39.77 -20.79
CA GLU A 279 10.15 38.94 -21.48
C GLU A 279 11.60 39.40 -21.27
N ASP A 280 11.85 40.69 -21.03
CA ASP A 280 13.19 41.29 -20.88
C ASP A 280 13.83 41.06 -19.49
N SER A 281 13.27 40.17 -18.67
CA SER A 281 13.75 39.95 -17.30
C SER A 281 14.79 38.83 -17.25
N ASP A 282 16.08 39.20 -17.14
CA ASP A 282 17.19 38.25 -16.96
C ASP A 282 17.09 37.43 -15.65
N ILE A 283 16.14 37.74 -14.76
CA ILE A 283 15.94 37.04 -13.48
C ILE A 283 15.68 35.55 -13.67
N ALA A 284 15.10 35.13 -14.80
CA ALA A 284 14.84 33.72 -15.08
C ALA A 284 16.12 32.87 -15.19
N MET A 285 17.27 33.49 -15.49
CA MET A 285 18.56 32.80 -15.60
C MET A 285 19.06 32.27 -14.24
N SER A 286 18.58 32.80 -13.11
CA SER A 286 18.94 32.33 -11.78
C SER A 286 18.07 31.17 -11.28
N TRP A 287 16.99 30.82 -12.00
CA TRP A 287 16.01 29.83 -11.58
C TRP A 287 16.38 28.41 -12.01
N GLU A 288 17.10 27.72 -11.12
CA GLU A 288 17.64 26.36 -11.29
C GLU A 288 16.68 25.30 -11.88
N PHE A 289 15.39 25.35 -11.53
CA PHE A 289 14.38 24.35 -11.93
C PHE A 289 13.36 24.90 -12.94
N PHE A 290 13.63 26.06 -13.57
CA PHE A 290 12.75 26.66 -14.57
C PHE A 290 12.86 25.96 -15.93
N ILE A 291 11.74 25.44 -16.46
CA ILE A 291 11.70 24.79 -17.77
C ILE A 291 11.40 25.82 -18.85
N LYS A 292 12.40 26.07 -19.72
CA LYS A 292 12.22 26.82 -20.97
C LYS A 292 11.45 25.98 -21.99
N ASP A 293 10.44 26.59 -22.60
CA ASP A 293 9.64 25.94 -23.64
C ASP A 293 10.45 25.82 -24.93
N LYS A 294 10.47 24.63 -25.54
CA LYS A 294 11.37 24.30 -26.66
C LYS A 294 11.04 25.09 -27.93
N ASN A 295 9.78 25.53 -28.10
CA ASN A 295 9.24 26.11 -29.34
C ASN A 295 8.24 27.27 -29.16
N GLU A 296 7.94 27.74 -27.93
CA GLU A 296 7.04 28.89 -27.75
C GLU A 296 7.87 30.19 -27.65
N LYS A 297 7.76 31.09 -28.63
CA LYS A 297 7.88 32.53 -28.34
C LYS A 297 6.69 32.85 -27.43
N LEU A 298 6.91 33.40 -26.23
CA LEU A 298 5.81 33.77 -25.34
C LEU A 298 4.98 34.82 -26.08
N ASN A 299 3.86 34.39 -26.69
CA ASN A 299 3.04 35.28 -27.48
C ASN A 299 2.54 36.41 -26.57
N LYS A 300 2.97 37.64 -26.86
CA LYS A 300 2.50 38.87 -26.23
C LYS A 300 0.98 38.82 -26.08
N ILE A 301 0.51 39.01 -24.86
CA ILE A 301 -0.83 39.55 -24.65
C ILE A 301 -0.63 41.07 -24.66
N ASP A 302 -1.29 41.75 -25.59
CA ASP A 302 -1.20 43.21 -25.79
C ASP A 302 -1.94 44.03 -24.71
N GLU A 303 -2.03 43.53 -23.47
CA GLU A 303 -2.75 44.18 -22.38
C GLU A 303 -1.87 44.36 -21.14
N GLN A 304 -1.72 45.63 -20.74
CA GLN A 304 -1.21 46.19 -19.48
C GLN A 304 -0.04 45.46 -18.79
N ASN A 305 1.11 46.14 -18.66
CA ASN A 305 2.16 45.75 -17.72
C ASN A 305 1.55 45.52 -16.33
N ILE A 306 1.50 44.26 -15.90
CA ILE A 306 1.01 43.92 -14.57
C ILE A 306 2.02 44.35 -13.52
N SER A 307 1.59 45.01 -12.45
CA SER A 307 2.48 45.31 -11.33
C SER A 307 2.72 44.04 -10.52
N PRO A 308 3.90 43.86 -9.89
CA PRO A 308 4.09 42.82 -8.89
C PRO A 308 3.01 42.83 -7.79
N GLU A 309 2.44 44.00 -7.46
CA GLU A 309 1.37 44.14 -6.45
C GLU A 309 0.04 43.49 -6.85
N ASP A 310 -0.18 43.26 -8.14
CA ASP A 310 -1.44 42.70 -8.66
C ASP A 310 -1.49 41.16 -8.56
N ILE A 311 -0.34 40.51 -8.34
CA ILE A 311 -0.20 39.05 -8.38
C ILE A 311 -0.62 38.44 -7.04
N LYS A 312 -1.78 37.77 -6.98
CA LYS A 312 -2.24 37.08 -5.77
C LYS A 312 -1.96 35.59 -5.87
N ILE A 313 -1.37 35.06 -4.82
CA ILE A 313 -0.92 33.67 -4.76
C ILE A 313 -1.48 33.02 -3.51
N ILE A 314 -2.09 31.86 -3.67
CA ILE A 314 -2.61 31.08 -2.54
C ILE A 314 -1.96 29.70 -2.44
N ASP A 315 -1.59 29.33 -1.22
CA ASP A 315 -1.42 27.94 -0.82
C ASP A 315 -2.57 27.51 0.10
N PRO A 316 -3.58 26.77 -0.42
CA PRO A 316 -4.77 26.41 0.34
C PRO A 316 -4.60 25.26 1.34
N SER A 317 -3.41 24.67 1.42
CA SER A 317 -3.04 23.67 2.43
C SER A 317 -1.55 23.84 2.74
N MET A 318 -1.23 25.02 3.28
CA MET A 318 0.14 25.52 3.32
C MET A 318 1.07 24.79 4.30
N GLY A 319 0.54 23.98 5.22
CA GLY A 319 1.32 23.39 6.30
C GLY A 319 2.11 24.46 7.06
N SER A 320 3.41 24.22 7.25
CA SER A 320 4.34 25.17 7.91
C SER A 320 4.80 26.33 7.01
N GLY A 321 4.18 26.53 5.84
CA GLY A 321 4.44 27.67 4.97
C GLY A 321 5.71 27.57 4.12
N HIS A 322 6.30 26.37 3.97
CA HIS A 322 7.55 26.19 3.20
C HIS A 322 7.44 26.69 1.74
N ILE A 323 6.28 26.47 1.10
CA ILE A 323 5.99 27.01 -0.24
C ILE A 323 5.90 28.54 -0.20
N LEU A 324 5.16 29.10 0.76
CA LEU A 324 4.97 30.56 0.91
C LEU A 324 6.30 31.30 1.14
N VAL A 325 7.23 30.71 1.92
CA VAL A 325 8.57 31.26 2.12
C VAL A 325 9.35 31.36 0.81
N TYR A 326 9.26 30.36 -0.06
CA TYR A 326 9.94 30.40 -1.36
C TYR A 326 9.23 31.32 -2.36
N VAL A 327 7.90 31.40 -2.32
CA VAL A 327 7.12 32.39 -3.09
C VAL A 327 7.54 33.81 -2.70
N PHE A 328 7.75 34.08 -1.39
CA PHE A 328 8.27 35.37 -0.92
C PHE A 328 9.63 35.71 -1.55
N GLU A 329 10.54 34.74 -1.66
CA GLU A 329 11.86 34.95 -2.28
C GLU A 329 11.74 35.37 -3.74
N ILE A 330 10.96 34.62 -4.53
CA ILE A 330 10.77 34.92 -5.96
C ILE A 330 10.05 36.27 -6.16
N LEU A 331 9.04 36.57 -5.34
CA LEU A 331 8.40 37.88 -5.38
C LEU A 331 9.39 39.00 -5.02
N TYR A 332 10.26 38.80 -4.02
CA TYR A 332 11.27 39.80 -3.65
C TYR A 332 12.19 40.12 -4.83
N GLU A 333 12.65 39.10 -5.56
CA GLU A 333 13.45 39.27 -6.80
C GLU A 333 12.67 40.02 -7.88
N ILE A 334 11.39 39.67 -8.09
CA ILE A 334 10.50 40.34 -9.05
C ILE A 334 10.34 41.83 -8.70
N TYR A 335 9.96 42.16 -7.46
CA TYR A 335 9.80 43.55 -7.01
C TYR A 335 11.11 44.35 -7.13
N LEU A 336 12.24 43.73 -6.78
CA LEU A 336 13.55 44.37 -6.90
C LEU A 336 13.90 44.67 -8.36
N SER A 337 13.59 43.74 -9.28
CA SER A 337 13.78 43.94 -10.73
C SER A 337 12.93 45.10 -11.28
N GLN A 338 11.81 45.42 -10.63
CA GLN A 338 10.93 46.54 -10.98
C GLN A 338 11.31 47.85 -10.26
N GLY A 339 12.45 47.90 -9.57
CA GLY A 339 12.97 49.12 -8.95
C GLY A 339 12.32 49.49 -7.61
N TYR A 340 11.59 48.58 -6.96
CA TYR A 340 11.04 48.84 -5.64
C TYR A 340 12.15 48.94 -4.58
N SER A 341 11.97 49.84 -3.61
CA SER A 341 12.88 49.97 -2.48
C SER A 341 12.87 48.69 -1.62
N GLU A 342 14.03 48.06 -1.43
CA GLU A 342 14.25 46.87 -0.59
C GLU A 342 13.54 46.93 0.78
N ARG A 343 13.48 48.11 1.40
CA ARG A 343 12.80 48.31 2.69
C ARG A 343 11.28 48.14 2.64
N LYS A 344 10.64 48.41 1.51
CA LYS A 344 9.17 48.34 1.33
C LYS A 344 8.72 46.97 0.82
N ILE A 345 9.56 46.29 0.04
CA ILE A 345 9.22 45.03 -0.61
C ILE A 345 8.64 43.99 0.37
N PRO A 346 9.26 43.71 1.55
CA PRO A 346 8.74 42.69 2.46
C PRO A 346 7.31 42.98 2.91
N GLN A 347 6.98 44.23 3.25
CA GLN A 347 5.64 44.60 3.68
C GLN A 347 4.61 44.46 2.54
N LEU A 348 4.96 44.89 1.33
CA LEU A 348 4.08 44.78 0.16
C LEU A 348 3.75 43.31 -0.16
N ILE A 349 4.75 42.43 -0.14
CA ILE A 349 4.55 41.00 -0.41
C ILE A 349 3.58 40.36 0.59
N LEU A 350 3.76 40.66 1.89
CA LEU A 350 2.92 40.13 2.97
C LEU A 350 1.45 40.58 2.84
N GLU A 351 1.23 41.85 2.48
CA GLU A 351 -0.10 42.46 2.45
C GLU A 351 -0.86 42.21 1.15
N LYS A 352 -0.16 42.22 0.01
CA LYS A 352 -0.77 42.22 -1.34
C LYS A 352 -0.78 40.85 -2.00
N ASN A 353 0.30 40.08 -1.84
CA ASN A 353 0.56 38.91 -2.68
C ASN A 353 0.24 37.57 -2.00
N LEU A 354 0.65 37.37 -0.74
CA LEU A 354 0.62 36.06 -0.09
C LEU A 354 -0.71 35.77 0.60
N TYR A 355 -1.30 34.62 0.28
CA TYR A 355 -2.50 34.06 0.91
C TYR A 355 -2.24 32.60 1.28
N GLY A 356 -2.77 32.17 2.43
CA GLY A 356 -2.58 30.81 2.91
C GLY A 356 -3.74 30.33 3.78
N LEU A 357 -4.10 29.05 3.62
CA LEU A 357 -5.08 28.37 4.47
C LEU A 357 -4.50 27.05 4.96
N GLU A 358 -4.78 26.71 6.22
CA GLU A 358 -4.36 25.45 6.83
C GLU A 358 -5.40 25.01 7.87
N ILE A 359 -5.61 23.70 8.02
CA ILE A 359 -6.58 23.16 8.96
C ILE A 359 -6.00 23.11 10.39
N ASP A 360 -4.69 22.92 10.52
CA ASP A 360 -3.97 22.91 11.80
C ASP A 360 -3.56 24.33 12.24
N ASP A 361 -4.04 24.75 13.41
CA ASP A 361 -3.67 26.05 14.01
C ASP A 361 -2.16 26.12 14.24
N ARG A 362 -1.56 25.00 14.64
CA ARG A 362 -0.14 24.85 14.95
C ARG A 362 0.75 25.05 13.73
N ALA A 363 0.39 24.43 12.61
CA ALA A 363 1.11 24.61 11.35
C ALA A 363 0.98 26.06 10.84
N THR A 364 -0.19 26.67 11.04
CA THR A 364 -0.45 28.08 10.69
C THR A 364 0.45 29.04 11.46
N GLN A 365 0.61 28.85 12.77
CA GLN A 365 1.54 29.62 13.60
C GLN A 365 2.95 29.60 13.01
N LEU A 366 3.42 28.40 12.64
CA LEU A 366 4.75 28.22 12.05
C LEU A 366 4.88 28.85 10.66
N ALA A 367 3.83 28.79 9.84
CA ALA A 367 3.80 29.43 8.53
C ALA A 367 3.92 30.95 8.67
N ILE A 368 3.13 31.55 9.57
CA ILE A 368 3.18 32.98 9.88
C ILE A 368 4.57 33.36 10.37
N PHE A 369 5.11 32.63 11.36
CA PHE A 369 6.43 32.88 11.90
C PHE A 369 7.51 32.80 10.81
N SER A 370 7.50 31.74 10.02
CA SER A 370 8.53 31.50 8.98
C SER A 370 8.55 32.59 7.92
N VAL A 371 7.37 32.99 7.45
CA VAL A 371 7.22 34.06 6.46
C VAL A 371 7.63 35.41 7.05
N LEU A 372 7.26 35.72 8.30
CA LEU A 372 7.66 36.95 8.98
C LEU A 372 9.16 37.01 9.27
N MET A 373 9.79 35.90 9.67
CA MET A 373 11.23 35.83 9.86
C MET A 373 11.98 36.03 8.53
N LYS A 374 11.48 35.44 7.44
CA LYS A 374 12.04 35.69 6.10
C LYS A 374 11.92 37.16 5.69
N ALA A 375 10.78 37.79 5.98
CA ALA A 375 10.57 39.21 5.74
C ALA A 375 11.47 40.11 6.62
N ARG A 376 11.62 39.76 7.91
CA ARG A 376 12.45 40.48 8.89
C ARG A 376 13.93 40.40 8.58
N HIS A 377 14.38 39.28 7.99
CA HIS A 377 15.73 39.13 7.45
C HIS A 377 16.02 40.14 6.33
N LYS A 378 15.03 40.46 5.50
CA LYS A 378 15.16 41.47 4.43
C LYS A 378 14.93 42.91 4.89
N ASN A 379 14.09 43.14 5.90
CA ASN A 379 13.86 44.48 6.48
C ASN A 379 14.00 44.46 8.01
N ARG A 380 15.11 45.02 8.50
CA ARG A 380 15.39 45.08 9.95
C ARG A 380 14.39 45.87 10.78
N ARG A 381 13.57 46.72 10.16
CA ARG A 381 12.60 47.58 10.84
C ARG A 381 11.15 47.12 10.68
N LEU A 382 10.94 45.89 10.17
CA LEU A 382 9.61 45.38 9.82
C LEU A 382 8.61 45.48 10.98
N PHE A 383 9.03 45.14 12.20
CA PHE A 383 8.15 45.10 13.38
C PHE A 383 7.87 46.47 14.02
N ARG A 384 8.35 47.58 13.45
CA ARG A 384 8.01 48.94 13.94
C ARG A 384 6.61 49.40 13.52
N LYS A 385 5.94 48.66 12.64
CA LYS A 385 4.59 48.95 12.17
C LYS A 385 3.73 47.68 12.21
N PRO A 386 2.40 47.81 12.41
CA PRO A 386 1.49 46.67 12.30
C PRO A 386 1.58 46.02 10.91
N ILE A 387 1.59 44.69 10.88
CA ILE A 387 1.68 43.89 9.66
C ILE A 387 0.34 43.24 9.39
N LYS A 388 -0.20 43.40 8.18
CA LYS A 388 -1.42 42.70 7.76
C LYS A 388 -1.05 41.44 6.96
N LEU A 389 -1.59 40.30 7.38
CA LEU A 389 -1.38 39.00 6.73
C LEU A 389 -2.69 38.43 6.18
N ASN A 390 -2.58 37.65 5.10
CA ASN A 390 -3.69 36.87 4.55
C ASN A 390 -3.49 35.36 4.74
N ILE A 391 -2.85 34.98 5.85
CA ILE A 391 -2.55 33.60 6.23
C ILE A 391 -3.40 33.24 7.45
N TYR A 392 -4.23 32.21 7.35
CA TYR A 392 -5.19 31.84 8.41
C TYR A 392 -5.31 30.34 8.61
N SER A 393 -5.52 29.95 9.85
CA SER A 393 -6.03 28.62 10.16
C SER A 393 -7.55 28.61 10.02
N ILE A 394 -8.08 27.51 9.52
CA ILE A 394 -9.52 27.36 9.30
C ILE A 394 -10.19 27.20 10.66
N GLN A 395 -11.09 28.11 10.99
CA GLN A 395 -11.89 28.09 12.21
C GLN A 395 -13.29 27.53 11.95
N GLU A 396 -13.89 26.96 12.99
CA GLU A 396 -15.24 26.40 12.93
C GLU A 396 -16.22 27.22 13.76
N SER A 397 -17.49 27.19 13.35
CA SER A 397 -18.57 27.98 13.95
C SER A 397 -19.32 27.25 15.06
N ASN A 398 -18.89 26.04 15.45
CA ASN A 398 -19.62 25.14 16.36
C ASN A 398 -19.97 25.76 17.74
N ILE A 399 -19.22 26.78 18.17
CA ILE A 399 -19.46 27.50 19.43
C ILE A 399 -20.62 28.50 19.35
N ILE A 400 -21.03 28.90 18.14
CA ILE A 400 -22.11 29.87 17.92
C ILE A 400 -23.45 29.15 18.03
N THR A 401 -24.24 29.48 19.05
CA THR A 401 -25.58 28.92 19.28
C THR A 401 -26.65 29.70 18.51
N GLU A 402 -27.86 29.13 18.38
CA GLU A 402 -28.99 29.85 17.78
C GLU A 402 -29.33 31.14 18.56
N GLU A 403 -29.19 31.16 19.90
CA GLU A 403 -29.41 32.40 20.67
C GLU A 403 -28.37 33.50 20.32
N MET A 404 -27.14 33.11 19.99
CA MET A 404 -26.12 34.06 19.53
C MET A 404 -26.41 34.58 18.12
N ILE A 405 -27.04 33.77 17.25
CA ILE A 405 -27.50 34.19 15.93
C ILE A 405 -28.62 35.22 16.08
N ASP A 406 -29.62 34.94 16.91
CA ASP A 406 -30.73 35.86 17.20
C ASP A 406 -30.23 37.18 17.77
N TYR A 407 -29.29 37.14 18.73
CA TYR A 407 -28.62 38.32 19.29
C TYR A 407 -27.85 39.11 18.22
N PHE A 408 -27.13 38.42 17.33
CA PHE A 408 -26.37 39.08 16.28
C PHE A 408 -27.28 39.77 15.26
N ALA A 409 -28.37 39.12 14.87
CA ALA A 409 -29.32 39.61 13.89
C ALA A 409 -30.15 40.80 14.39
N ASP A 410 -30.48 40.85 15.69
CA ASP A 410 -31.24 41.94 16.32
C ASP A 410 -32.55 42.27 15.58
N GLY A 411 -33.23 41.23 15.09
CA GLY A 411 -34.48 41.33 14.34
C GLY A 411 -34.36 41.66 12.85
N ASP A 412 -33.15 41.82 12.29
CA ASP A 412 -32.94 41.94 10.83
C ASP A 412 -32.91 40.55 10.16
N GLU A 413 -34.02 40.19 9.50
CA GLU A 413 -34.17 38.89 8.82
C GLU A 413 -33.11 38.61 7.73
N GLN A 414 -32.61 39.64 7.04
CA GLN A 414 -31.63 39.44 5.98
C GLN A 414 -30.25 39.21 6.57
N LEU A 415 -29.90 39.97 7.60
CA LEU A 415 -28.67 39.77 8.37
C LEU A 415 -28.66 38.41 9.06
N GLU A 416 -29.79 37.98 9.62
CA GLU A 416 -29.95 36.64 10.20
C GLU A 416 -29.66 35.55 9.18
N LYS A 417 -30.25 35.65 7.98
CA LYS A 417 -30.00 34.69 6.88
C LYS A 417 -28.53 34.66 6.46
N ASP A 418 -27.92 35.82 6.26
CA ASP A 418 -26.52 35.91 5.84
C ASP A 418 -25.56 35.38 6.93
N PHE A 419 -25.84 35.70 8.20
CA PHE A 419 -25.04 35.22 9.33
C PHE A 419 -25.24 33.72 9.58
N LYS A 420 -26.47 33.22 9.50
CA LYS A 420 -26.76 31.79 9.60
C LYS A 420 -26.09 31.00 8.49
N LEU A 421 -26.09 31.50 7.25
CA LEU A 421 -25.35 30.89 6.14
C LEU A 421 -23.84 30.84 6.41
N LEU A 422 -23.26 31.89 6.98
CA LEU A 422 -21.85 31.91 7.40
C LEU A 422 -21.57 30.84 8.49
N VAL A 423 -22.42 30.78 9.50
CA VAL A 423 -22.34 29.80 10.58
C VAL A 423 -22.45 28.38 10.03
N ASP A 424 -23.45 28.09 9.20
CA ASP A 424 -23.67 26.75 8.65
C ASP A 424 -22.53 26.33 7.69
N THR A 425 -22.00 27.26 6.89
CA THR A 425 -20.87 26.99 5.99
C THR A 425 -19.63 26.51 6.74
N PHE A 426 -19.36 27.08 7.92
CA PHE A 426 -18.18 26.78 8.72
C PHE A 426 -18.43 25.81 9.88
N LYS A 427 -19.62 25.20 9.93
CA LYS A 427 -19.93 24.17 10.91
C LYS A 427 -19.09 22.93 10.63
N ASP A 428 -18.36 22.46 11.64
CA ASP A 428 -17.37 21.38 11.52
C ASP A 428 -16.25 21.64 10.48
N ALA A 429 -15.91 22.91 10.22
CA ALA A 429 -14.92 23.29 9.19
C ALA A 429 -13.56 22.58 9.35
N LYS A 430 -13.15 22.25 10.59
CA LYS A 430 -11.93 21.47 10.90
C LYS A 430 -11.97 20.01 10.44
N ILE A 431 -13.07 19.52 9.86
CA ILE A 431 -13.16 18.22 9.18
C ILE A 431 -12.89 18.36 7.68
N TYR A 432 -13.38 19.44 7.08
CA TYR A 432 -13.38 19.63 5.63
C TYR A 432 -12.13 20.39 5.17
N GLY A 433 -11.66 21.34 5.97
CA GLY A 433 -10.58 22.24 5.58
C GLY A 433 -11.00 23.15 4.43
N SER A 434 -10.06 23.46 3.54
CA SER A 434 -10.27 24.47 2.49
C SER A 434 -11.10 23.99 1.29
N ILE A 435 -11.54 22.72 1.30
CA ILE A 435 -12.47 22.20 0.29
C ILE A 435 -13.90 22.74 0.47
N LEU A 436 -14.18 23.47 1.55
CA LEU A 436 -15.47 24.09 1.78
C LEU A 436 -15.92 24.93 0.58
N LYS A 437 -17.19 24.77 0.20
CA LYS A 437 -17.85 25.64 -0.77
C LYS A 437 -18.49 26.80 0.01
N VAL A 438 -17.98 28.01 -0.24
CA VAL A 438 -18.50 29.23 0.37
C VAL A 438 -19.43 29.88 -0.66
N ASP A 439 -20.72 29.95 -0.33
CA ASP A 439 -21.73 30.60 -1.18
C ASP A 439 -21.66 32.14 -1.04
N ASN A 440 -22.48 32.86 -1.79
CA ASN A 440 -22.50 34.33 -1.80
C ASN A 440 -23.05 34.88 -0.47
N ILE A 441 -22.17 35.06 0.51
CA ILE A 441 -22.46 35.72 1.80
C ILE A 441 -22.15 37.22 1.70
N ASN A 442 -23.04 38.07 2.20
CA ASN A 442 -22.77 39.50 2.31
C ASN A 442 -21.84 39.79 3.51
N PHE A 443 -20.55 39.57 3.35
CA PHE A 443 -19.57 39.80 4.41
C PHE A 443 -19.56 41.25 4.94
N ASN A 444 -19.97 42.23 4.14
CA ASN A 444 -19.93 43.64 4.52
C ASN A 444 -21.02 43.99 5.55
N SER A 445 -22.23 43.41 5.43
CA SER A 445 -23.29 43.62 6.42
C SER A 445 -22.91 43.01 7.77
N ILE A 446 -22.33 41.81 7.75
CA ILE A 446 -21.86 41.11 8.96
C ILE A 446 -20.73 41.89 9.64
N GLU A 447 -19.73 42.39 8.90
CA GLU A 447 -18.66 43.23 9.48
C GLU A 447 -19.23 44.50 10.12
N LYS A 448 -20.16 45.19 9.44
CA LYS A 448 -20.79 46.39 9.96
C LYS A 448 -21.52 46.12 11.29
N ARG A 449 -22.31 45.04 11.37
CA ARG A 449 -22.98 44.65 12.62
C ARG A 449 -21.98 44.32 13.72
N LEU A 450 -20.88 43.65 13.38
CA LEU A 450 -19.84 43.31 14.34
C LEU A 450 -19.20 44.56 14.96
N ASP A 451 -18.97 45.61 14.16
CA ASP A 451 -18.47 46.91 14.63
C ASP A 451 -19.49 47.63 15.54
N GLU A 452 -20.79 47.49 15.27
CA GLU A 452 -21.85 48.01 16.14
C GLU A 452 -21.85 47.29 17.51
N ILE A 453 -21.83 45.95 17.51
CA ILE A 453 -21.76 45.12 18.73
C ILE A 453 -20.53 45.47 19.56
N LYS A 454 -19.38 45.75 18.92
CA LYS A 454 -18.15 46.14 19.62
C LYS A 454 -18.35 47.38 20.50
N ASN A 455 -19.09 48.37 20.01
CA ASN A 455 -19.29 49.66 20.68
C ASN A 455 -20.54 49.72 21.59
N GLU A 456 -21.36 48.68 21.59
CA GLU A 456 -22.61 48.61 22.36
C GLU A 456 -22.40 48.45 23.88
N GLN A 457 -23.22 49.15 24.69
CA GLN A 457 -23.31 48.92 26.14
C GLN A 457 -24.22 47.71 26.41
N THR A 458 -23.60 46.55 26.63
CA THR A 458 -24.28 45.25 26.68
C THR A 458 -24.63 44.86 28.13
N LEU A 459 -25.85 44.34 28.37
CA LEU A 459 -26.25 43.77 29.67
C LEU A 459 -25.33 42.61 30.08
N MET A 460 -25.14 42.41 31.38
CA MET A 460 -24.17 41.44 31.95
C MET A 460 -24.37 40.00 31.44
N TYR A 461 -25.60 39.59 31.14
CA TYR A 461 -25.93 38.25 30.63
C TYR A 461 -25.52 38.05 29.16
N SER A 462 -25.58 39.10 28.34
CA SER A 462 -25.21 39.11 26.91
C SER A 462 -23.71 39.37 26.67
N LEU A 463 -22.96 39.70 27.72
CA LEU A 463 -21.51 39.95 27.65
C LEU A 463 -20.73 38.72 27.14
N GLY A 464 -21.18 37.52 27.52
CA GLY A 464 -20.58 36.25 27.08
C GLY A 464 -20.74 36.02 25.57
N TYR A 465 -21.93 36.29 25.02
CA TYR A 465 -22.18 36.18 23.57
C TYR A 465 -21.33 37.17 22.78
N LYS A 466 -21.31 38.43 23.23
CA LYS A 466 -20.49 39.50 22.62
C LYS A 466 -19.02 39.09 22.52
N ASN A 467 -18.42 38.55 23.59
CA ASN A 467 -17.01 38.14 23.59
C ASN A 467 -16.75 36.98 22.61
N VAL A 468 -17.62 35.96 22.58
CA VAL A 468 -17.49 34.84 21.64
C VAL A 468 -17.57 35.34 20.20
N LEU A 469 -18.58 36.16 19.88
CA LEU A 469 -18.82 36.69 18.53
C LEU A 469 -17.66 37.58 18.04
N LEU A 470 -17.16 38.50 18.88
CA LEU A 470 -16.04 39.38 18.54
C LEU A 470 -14.73 38.62 18.30
N ASN A 471 -14.57 37.43 18.88
CA ASN A 471 -13.39 36.59 18.68
C ASN A 471 -13.48 35.73 17.42
N ILE A 472 -14.59 35.00 17.21
CA ILE A 472 -14.70 33.99 16.15
C ILE A 472 -15.16 34.56 14.80
N VAL A 473 -16.12 35.49 14.79
CA VAL A 473 -16.75 35.98 13.55
C VAL A 473 -15.77 36.69 12.61
N PRO A 474 -14.81 37.53 13.07
CA PRO A 474 -13.80 38.10 12.18
C PRO A 474 -12.99 37.04 11.42
N LEU A 475 -12.68 35.92 12.07
CA LEU A 475 -11.91 34.83 11.48
C LEU A 475 -12.73 34.12 10.40
N LEU A 476 -14.01 33.85 10.66
CA LEU A 476 -14.96 33.26 9.70
C LEU A 476 -15.13 34.15 8.45
N ILE A 477 -15.26 35.46 8.63
CA ILE A 477 -15.36 36.41 7.51
C ILE A 477 -14.09 36.41 6.67
N LYS A 478 -12.91 36.48 7.31
CA LYS A 478 -11.62 36.53 6.61
C LYS A 478 -11.36 35.25 5.81
N GLN A 479 -11.53 34.07 6.42
CA GLN A 479 -11.33 32.81 5.72
C GLN A 479 -12.38 32.61 4.61
N GLY A 480 -13.63 33.03 4.82
CA GLY A 480 -14.68 33.01 3.80
C GLY A 480 -14.35 33.87 2.59
N ARG A 481 -13.85 35.09 2.81
CA ARG A 481 -13.38 35.98 1.73
C ARG A 481 -12.22 35.38 0.94
N ILE A 482 -11.27 34.71 1.59
CA ILE A 482 -10.17 34.02 0.92
C ILE A 482 -10.71 32.87 0.06
N MET A 483 -11.59 32.03 0.62
CA MET A 483 -12.17 30.89 -0.09
C MET A 483 -13.10 31.28 -1.26
N ASN A 484 -13.69 32.48 -1.24
CA ASN A 484 -14.54 33.01 -2.32
C ASN A 484 -13.75 33.84 -3.37
N LYS A 485 -12.44 33.96 -3.22
CA LYS A 485 -11.58 34.74 -4.13
C LYS A 485 -11.00 33.87 -5.25
N LYS A 486 -10.60 34.52 -6.34
CA LYS A 486 -9.75 33.93 -7.38
C LYS A 486 -8.34 34.51 -7.38
N TYR A 487 -7.39 33.71 -7.83
CA TYR A 487 -5.95 33.95 -7.72
C TYR A 487 -5.26 33.81 -9.08
N GLU A 488 -4.20 34.58 -9.31
CA GLU A 488 -3.35 34.44 -10.48
C GLU A 488 -2.57 33.12 -10.39
N ILE A 489 -2.14 32.75 -9.19
CA ILE A 489 -1.39 31.52 -8.93
C ILE A 489 -1.99 30.74 -7.76
N VAL A 490 -2.16 29.43 -7.93
CA VAL A 490 -2.41 28.49 -6.85
C VAL A 490 -1.23 27.52 -6.78
N VAL A 491 -0.56 27.42 -5.64
CA VAL A 491 0.57 26.47 -5.47
C VAL A 491 0.38 25.68 -4.20
N THR A 492 0.38 24.35 -4.26
CA THR A 492 0.22 23.55 -3.04
C THR A 492 0.67 22.10 -3.17
N ASN A 493 0.98 21.49 -2.03
CA ASN A 493 1.05 20.05 -1.84
C ASN A 493 -0.20 19.63 -1.04
N PRO A 494 -1.29 19.19 -1.69
CA PRO A 494 -2.54 18.90 -1.01
C PRO A 494 -2.46 17.67 -0.08
N PRO A 495 -3.39 17.51 0.87
CA PRO A 495 -3.47 16.33 1.72
C PRO A 495 -3.81 15.06 0.94
N TYR A 496 -3.20 13.92 1.31
CA TYR A 496 -3.46 12.62 0.68
C TYR A 496 -4.31 11.74 1.60
N MET A 497 -5.56 11.47 1.22
CA MET A 497 -6.47 10.62 1.99
C MET A 497 -7.53 10.00 1.08
N GLY A 498 -7.35 8.72 0.76
CA GLY A 498 -8.31 7.98 -0.04
C GLY A 498 -9.68 7.87 0.64
N HIS A 499 -10.74 7.81 -0.18
CA HIS A 499 -12.14 7.72 0.25
C HIS A 499 -12.42 6.63 1.32
N GLY A 500 -11.64 5.53 1.31
CA GLY A 500 -11.70 4.48 2.33
C GLY A 500 -11.35 4.93 3.75
N ARG A 501 -10.53 5.96 3.92
CA ARG A 501 -10.03 6.45 5.23
C ARG A 501 -10.82 7.66 5.79
N MET A 502 -11.56 8.37 4.95
CA MET A 502 -12.38 9.53 5.35
C MET A 502 -13.45 9.13 6.38
N ASN A 503 -13.64 9.95 7.42
CA ASN A 503 -14.75 9.78 8.37
C ASN A 503 -16.12 10.00 7.69
N LYS A 504 -17.20 9.70 8.42
CA LYS A 504 -18.57 9.75 7.88
C LYS A 504 -18.94 11.14 7.31
N LYS A 505 -18.76 12.21 8.10
CA LYS A 505 -19.10 13.59 7.70
C LYS A 505 -18.31 14.03 6.46
N LEU A 506 -17.00 13.82 6.45
CA LEU A 506 -16.15 14.16 5.30
C LEU A 506 -16.57 13.39 4.04
N LYS A 507 -16.85 12.10 4.19
CA LYS A 507 -17.26 11.24 3.07
C LYS A 507 -18.60 11.68 2.47
N GLU A 508 -19.57 12.04 3.31
CA GLU A 508 -20.88 12.56 2.89
C GLU A 508 -20.70 13.90 2.15
N TYR A 509 -19.96 14.85 2.74
CA TYR A 509 -19.66 16.13 2.11
C TYR A 509 -19.00 15.98 0.73
N VAL A 510 -17.97 15.14 0.63
CA VAL A 510 -17.27 14.87 -0.64
C VAL A 510 -18.20 14.21 -1.67
N GLN A 511 -19.11 13.34 -1.22
CA GLN A 511 -20.09 12.70 -2.09
C GLN A 511 -21.12 13.70 -2.62
N ASP A 512 -21.50 14.71 -1.84
CA ASP A 512 -22.51 15.69 -2.22
C ASP A 512 -21.94 16.78 -3.15
N TYR A 513 -20.74 17.29 -2.85
CA TYR A 513 -20.16 18.44 -3.56
C TYR A 513 -19.10 18.06 -4.62
N TYR A 514 -18.49 16.86 -4.52
CA TYR A 514 -17.35 16.44 -5.35
C TYR A 514 -17.48 15.01 -5.89
N SER A 515 -18.70 14.58 -6.19
CA SER A 515 -19.01 13.18 -6.59
C SER A 515 -18.20 12.66 -7.79
N ASP A 516 -17.74 13.55 -8.65
CA ASP A 516 -16.92 13.30 -9.85
C ASP A 516 -15.43 13.10 -9.55
N VAL A 517 -14.92 13.64 -8.44
CA VAL A 517 -13.50 13.59 -8.03
C VAL A 517 -13.29 13.09 -6.60
N LYS A 518 -14.26 12.35 -6.06
CA LYS A 518 -14.34 11.87 -4.66
C LYS A 518 -13.32 10.82 -4.22
N THR A 519 -12.45 10.36 -5.12
CA THR A 519 -11.61 9.17 -4.89
C THR A 519 -10.55 9.42 -3.80
N ASP A 520 -9.99 10.63 -3.76
CA ASP A 520 -9.00 11.07 -2.77
C ASP A 520 -9.15 12.59 -2.50
N LEU A 521 -8.59 13.10 -1.40
CA LEU A 521 -8.55 14.54 -1.13
C LEU A 521 -7.69 15.29 -2.16
N PHE A 522 -6.53 14.75 -2.57
CA PHE A 522 -5.68 15.45 -3.55
C PHE A 522 -6.43 15.70 -4.87
N SER A 523 -7.32 14.78 -5.29
CA SER A 523 -8.12 14.96 -6.51
C SER A 523 -9.13 16.09 -6.40
N ILE A 524 -9.67 16.33 -5.21
CA ILE A 524 -10.55 17.46 -4.92
C ILE A 524 -9.75 18.76 -4.98
N PHE A 525 -8.55 18.78 -4.39
CA PHE A 525 -7.67 19.95 -4.42
C PHE A 525 -7.17 20.29 -5.83
N ILE A 526 -6.96 19.33 -6.72
CA ILE A 526 -6.69 19.61 -8.15
C ILE A 526 -7.88 20.39 -8.74
N LYS A 527 -9.11 19.91 -8.57
CA LYS A 527 -10.33 20.58 -9.06
C LYS A 527 -10.49 21.98 -8.45
N LYS A 528 -10.40 22.08 -7.12
CA LYS A 528 -10.50 23.35 -6.37
C LYS A 528 -9.42 24.36 -6.77
N GLY A 529 -8.18 23.91 -6.95
CA GLY A 529 -7.08 24.74 -7.42
C GLY A 529 -7.38 25.34 -8.79
N ILE A 530 -7.88 24.52 -9.72
CA ILE A 530 -8.35 24.99 -11.03
C ILE A 530 -9.49 26.01 -10.85
N ASP A 531 -10.46 25.76 -9.98
CA ASP A 531 -11.62 26.64 -9.78
C ASP A 531 -11.24 28.01 -9.21
N TRP A 532 -10.28 28.04 -8.27
CA TRP A 532 -9.72 29.25 -7.67
C TRP A 532 -8.78 30.03 -8.57
N THR A 533 -8.28 29.45 -9.65
CA THR A 533 -7.35 30.17 -10.53
C THR A 533 -8.10 31.07 -11.51
N ASN A 534 -7.59 32.27 -11.78
CA ASN A 534 -8.09 33.15 -12.84
C ASN A 534 -7.77 32.56 -14.23
N ILE A 535 -8.52 32.98 -15.26
CA ILE A 535 -8.20 32.59 -16.64
C ILE A 535 -6.77 33.07 -16.93
N ASN A 536 -5.97 32.24 -17.61
CA ASN A 536 -4.54 32.45 -17.85
C ASN A 536 -3.62 32.33 -16.62
N GLY A 537 -4.14 32.10 -15.42
CA GLY A 537 -3.35 31.85 -14.22
C GLY A 537 -2.75 30.44 -14.18
N TYR A 538 -1.84 30.19 -13.22
CA TYR A 538 -1.09 28.93 -13.12
C TYR A 538 -1.38 28.18 -11.82
N ILE A 539 -1.33 26.84 -11.90
CA ILE A 539 -1.56 25.94 -10.78
C ILE A 539 -0.35 25.01 -10.64
N GLY A 540 0.43 25.14 -9.56
CA GLY A 540 1.56 24.28 -9.23
C GLY A 540 1.19 23.25 -8.17
N LEU A 541 1.34 21.96 -8.45
CA LEU A 541 0.82 20.88 -7.60
C LEU A 541 1.82 19.74 -7.42
N VAL A 542 1.79 19.13 -6.23
CA VAL A 542 2.51 17.90 -5.91
C VAL A 542 1.50 16.84 -5.49
N THR A 543 1.32 15.78 -6.27
CA THR A 543 0.29 14.75 -5.97
C THR A 543 0.77 13.35 -6.29
N PRO A 544 0.15 12.30 -5.70
CA PRO A 544 0.39 10.94 -6.14
C PRO A 544 -0.01 10.78 -7.61
N TYR A 545 0.80 10.17 -8.47
CA TYR A 545 0.49 10.10 -9.91
C TYR A 545 -0.46 8.97 -10.32
N VAL A 546 -1.05 8.24 -9.36
CA VAL A 546 -1.99 7.15 -9.64
C VAL A 546 -3.20 7.59 -10.49
N TRP A 547 -3.57 8.86 -10.39
CA TRP A 547 -4.68 9.45 -11.16
C TRP A 547 -4.35 9.65 -12.64
N PHE A 548 -3.10 9.50 -13.08
CA PHE A 548 -2.75 9.54 -14.51
C PHE A 548 -3.32 8.36 -15.28
N PHE A 549 -3.65 7.26 -14.60
CA PHE A 549 -3.98 5.99 -15.28
C PHE A 549 -5.28 5.35 -14.79
N ILE A 550 -5.49 5.29 -13.47
CA ILE A 550 -6.57 4.47 -12.90
C ILE A 550 -7.96 5.01 -13.28
N THR A 551 -8.87 4.12 -13.67
CA THR A 551 -10.23 4.45 -14.15
C THR A 551 -11.06 5.27 -13.16
N SER A 552 -10.89 5.09 -11.85
CA SER A 552 -11.60 5.88 -10.83
C SER A 552 -11.26 7.39 -10.85
N TYR A 553 -10.23 7.80 -11.59
CA TYR A 553 -9.83 9.20 -11.78
C TYR A 553 -10.06 9.71 -13.21
N GLU A 554 -10.75 8.94 -14.07
CA GLU A 554 -11.02 9.32 -15.46
C GLU A 554 -11.77 10.67 -15.57
N LYS A 555 -12.77 10.89 -14.71
CA LYS A 555 -13.51 12.17 -14.65
C LYS A 555 -12.59 13.35 -14.28
N LEU A 556 -11.65 13.14 -13.36
CA LEU A 556 -10.66 14.17 -13.00
C LEU A 556 -9.74 14.48 -14.19
N ARG A 557 -9.23 13.45 -14.88
CA ARG A 557 -8.37 13.64 -16.06
C ARG A 557 -9.07 14.46 -17.13
N ASN A 558 -10.32 14.13 -17.45
CA ASN A 558 -11.11 14.89 -18.42
C ASN A 558 -11.32 16.33 -17.94
N TYR A 559 -11.62 16.56 -16.66
CA TYR A 559 -11.73 17.91 -16.11
C TYR A 559 -10.45 18.74 -16.29
N VAL A 560 -9.28 18.14 -16.03
CA VAL A 560 -7.98 18.79 -16.23
C VAL A 560 -7.76 19.13 -17.71
N LEU A 561 -8.04 18.18 -18.62
CA LEU A 561 -7.86 18.37 -20.06
C LEU A 561 -8.80 19.45 -20.64
N ASP A 562 -10.02 19.56 -20.12
CA ASP A 562 -11.05 20.49 -20.60
C ASP A 562 -10.88 21.91 -20.07
N LYS A 563 -10.19 22.10 -18.94
CA LYS A 563 -10.08 23.40 -18.26
C LYS A 563 -8.67 23.99 -18.25
N THR A 564 -7.66 23.18 -18.51
CA THR A 564 -6.25 23.59 -18.37
C THR A 564 -5.37 23.06 -19.49
N SER A 565 -4.16 23.60 -19.58
CA SER A 565 -3.05 23.07 -20.37
C SER A 565 -1.93 22.68 -19.42
N ILE A 566 -1.47 21.43 -19.46
CA ILE A 566 -0.29 20.98 -18.71
C ILE A 566 0.94 21.63 -19.35
N LYS A 567 1.66 22.46 -18.58
CA LYS A 567 2.84 23.18 -19.07
C LYS A 567 4.14 22.49 -18.71
N SER A 568 4.24 21.96 -17.49
CA SER A 568 5.38 21.17 -17.08
C SER A 568 4.97 20.05 -16.14
N LEU A 569 5.66 18.91 -16.20
CA LEU A 569 5.43 17.76 -15.32
C LEU A 569 6.71 16.99 -15.10
N ILE A 570 7.00 16.65 -13.84
CA ILE A 570 8.07 15.72 -13.45
C ILE A 570 7.43 14.54 -12.72
N GLN A 571 7.58 13.34 -13.28
CA GLN A 571 7.16 12.08 -12.67
C GLN A 571 8.34 11.47 -11.93
N LEU A 572 8.27 11.35 -10.60
CA LEU A 572 9.37 10.83 -9.79
C LEU A 572 9.43 9.28 -9.82
N GLU A 573 10.54 8.73 -9.33
CA GLU A 573 10.63 7.30 -8.96
C GLU A 573 9.78 6.99 -7.71
N TYR A 574 9.29 5.75 -7.64
CA TYR A 574 8.25 5.31 -6.68
C TYR A 574 8.61 5.58 -5.21
N ASN A 575 9.89 5.49 -4.84
CA ASN A 575 10.35 5.69 -3.46
C ASN A 575 11.19 6.97 -3.30
N ALA A 576 11.18 7.86 -4.29
CA ALA A 576 12.06 9.00 -4.29
C ALA A 576 11.52 10.24 -3.56
N PHE A 577 10.36 10.10 -2.91
CA PHE A 577 9.72 11.14 -2.09
C PHE A 577 9.72 10.73 -0.61
N GLU A 578 10.66 11.27 0.18
CA GLU A 578 10.84 10.91 1.61
C GLU A 578 9.56 11.09 2.46
N GLY A 579 8.68 12.01 2.07
CA GLY A 579 7.47 12.33 2.82
C GLY A 579 6.36 11.27 2.75
N ALA A 580 6.43 10.30 1.83
CA ALA A 580 5.39 9.27 1.67
C ALA A 580 5.90 8.06 0.86
N THR A 581 5.51 6.85 1.24
CA THR A 581 5.81 5.58 0.52
C THR A 581 4.87 5.34 -0.66
N ILE A 582 4.67 6.37 -1.49
CA ILE A 582 3.75 6.34 -2.64
C ILE A 582 4.37 7.03 -3.86
N PRO A 583 3.93 6.66 -5.07
CA PRO A 583 4.39 7.29 -6.30
C PRO A 583 3.91 8.75 -6.41
N VAL A 584 4.83 9.73 -6.38
CA VAL A 584 4.54 11.18 -6.43
C VAL A 584 4.98 11.80 -7.76
N SER A 585 4.23 12.78 -8.23
CA SER A 585 4.59 13.66 -9.35
C SER A 585 4.43 15.12 -8.94
N THR A 586 5.16 15.99 -9.62
CA THR A 586 5.00 17.44 -9.50
C THR A 586 4.73 18.03 -10.88
N PHE A 587 3.79 18.96 -10.99
CA PHE A 587 3.36 19.50 -12.28
C PHE A 587 2.79 20.90 -12.16
N VAL A 588 2.80 21.61 -13.29
CA VAL A 588 2.18 22.92 -13.44
C VAL A 588 1.14 22.90 -14.55
N LEU A 589 -0.07 23.33 -14.20
CA LEU A 589 -1.17 23.57 -15.12
C LEU A 589 -1.30 25.08 -15.38
N ASN A 590 -1.85 25.42 -16.52
CA ASN A 590 -2.26 26.79 -16.84
C ASN A 590 -3.74 26.79 -17.22
N LYS A 591 -4.54 27.68 -16.63
CA LYS A 591 -6.01 27.71 -16.82
C LYS A 591 -6.40 28.33 -18.17
N GLN A 592 -6.12 27.58 -19.22
CA GLN A 592 -6.53 27.81 -20.61
C GLN A 592 -6.43 26.48 -21.37
N THR A 593 -7.03 26.40 -22.56
CA THR A 593 -7.00 25.18 -23.41
C THR A 593 -6.36 25.43 -24.77
N LYS A 594 -5.46 26.41 -24.84
CA LYS A 594 -4.70 26.69 -26.06
C LYS A 594 -3.93 25.45 -26.51
N ASN A 595 -3.84 25.28 -27.83
CA ASN A 595 -3.20 24.14 -28.46
C ASN A 595 -1.68 24.26 -28.41
N THR A 596 -1.09 24.02 -27.24
CA THR A 596 0.35 24.19 -26.99
C THR A 596 0.93 22.90 -26.43
N ASN A 597 2.20 22.62 -26.74
CA ASN A 597 2.89 21.49 -26.14
C ASN A 597 3.17 21.76 -24.65
N GLY A 598 3.14 20.69 -23.86
CA GLY A 598 3.70 20.67 -22.51
C GLY A 598 5.05 19.95 -22.49
N GLU A 599 5.85 20.21 -21.47
CA GLU A 599 7.14 19.57 -21.25
C GLU A 599 7.06 18.56 -20.09
N TYR A 600 7.52 17.33 -20.31
CA TYR A 600 7.36 16.23 -19.37
C TYR A 600 8.70 15.56 -19.11
N ILE A 601 9.06 15.31 -17.86
CA ILE A 601 10.29 14.63 -17.45
C ILE A 601 9.92 13.37 -16.66
N LYS A 602 10.37 12.21 -17.13
CA LYS A 602 10.10 10.91 -16.49
C LYS A 602 11.33 10.42 -15.74
N LEU A 603 11.33 10.55 -14.42
CA LEU A 603 12.46 10.14 -13.58
C LEU A 603 12.32 8.74 -12.97
N SER A 604 11.33 7.96 -13.41
CA SER A 604 11.00 6.65 -12.83
C SER A 604 12.14 5.62 -12.91
N ASP A 605 13.07 5.79 -13.84
CA ASP A 605 14.21 4.87 -14.01
C ASP A 605 15.42 5.23 -13.11
N PHE A 606 15.41 6.41 -12.47
CA PHE A 606 16.54 6.91 -11.67
C PHE A 606 16.33 6.71 -10.17
N LYS A 607 16.74 5.56 -9.65
CA LYS A 607 16.54 5.23 -8.23
C LYS A 607 17.29 6.19 -7.28
N GLY A 608 16.65 6.49 -6.16
CA GLY A 608 17.25 7.22 -5.04
C GLY A 608 16.86 8.70 -5.00
N ILE A 609 16.52 9.17 -3.80
CA ILE A 609 16.02 10.53 -3.52
C ILE A 609 17.03 11.61 -3.97
N LYS A 610 18.33 11.39 -3.74
CA LYS A 610 19.39 12.35 -4.11
C LYS A 610 19.62 12.46 -5.62
N THR A 611 19.25 11.43 -6.39
CA THR A 611 19.46 11.37 -7.84
C THR A 611 18.42 12.20 -8.61
N GLN A 612 17.19 12.26 -8.10
CA GLN A 612 16.07 12.94 -8.76
C GLN A 612 16.35 14.40 -9.13
N PRO A 613 16.78 15.30 -8.21
CA PRO A 613 17.03 16.70 -8.56
C PRO A 613 18.15 16.86 -9.59
N LEU A 614 19.20 16.04 -9.52
CA LEU A 614 20.31 16.09 -10.48
C LEU A 614 19.84 15.75 -11.90
N LYS A 615 19.00 14.72 -12.03
CA LYS A 615 18.43 14.32 -13.33
C LYS A 615 17.35 15.29 -13.83
N ALA A 616 16.62 15.94 -12.93
CA ALA A 616 15.74 17.03 -13.32
C ALA A 616 16.54 18.19 -13.93
N ILE A 617 17.63 18.63 -13.29
CA ILE A 617 18.52 19.68 -13.79
C ILE A 617 19.12 19.28 -15.14
N GLU A 618 19.65 18.06 -15.26
CA GLU A 618 20.20 17.54 -16.53
C GLU A 618 19.18 17.62 -17.68
N ALA A 619 17.92 17.24 -17.43
CA ALA A 619 16.85 17.34 -18.43
C ALA A 619 16.46 18.79 -18.75
N ILE A 620 16.59 19.71 -17.80
CA ILE A 620 16.32 21.14 -17.98
C ILE A 620 17.39 21.77 -18.86
N GLU A 621 18.66 21.51 -18.54
CA GLU A 621 19.84 21.99 -19.27
C GLU A 621 19.98 21.36 -20.66
N ASN A 622 19.66 20.07 -20.78
CA ASN A 622 19.70 19.33 -22.05
C ASN A 622 18.31 18.82 -22.46
N PRO A 623 17.58 19.58 -23.32
CA PRO A 623 16.26 19.19 -23.80
C PRO A 623 16.19 17.90 -24.65
N ASN A 624 17.30 17.26 -24.98
CA ASN A 624 17.38 16.10 -25.88
C ASN A 624 17.62 14.76 -25.15
N VAL A 625 17.58 14.75 -23.82
CA VAL A 625 17.67 13.50 -23.05
C VAL A 625 16.45 12.60 -23.31
N TYR A 626 16.64 11.28 -23.36
CA TYR A 626 15.59 10.30 -23.72
C TYR A 626 14.42 10.22 -22.71
N TYR A 627 14.58 10.82 -21.54
CA TYR A 627 13.58 10.86 -20.46
C TYR A 627 12.88 12.21 -20.33
N ARG A 628 13.07 13.12 -21.30
CA ARG A 628 12.30 14.36 -21.48
C ARG A 628 11.46 14.27 -22.76
N TYR A 629 10.20 14.65 -22.66
CA TYR A 629 9.20 14.54 -23.72
C TYR A 629 8.49 15.88 -23.92
N SER A 630 8.09 16.16 -25.15
CA SER A 630 7.28 17.34 -25.51
C SER A 630 6.09 16.86 -26.34
N CYS A 631 4.88 17.00 -25.80
CA CYS A 631 3.68 16.56 -26.50
C CYS A 631 2.49 17.45 -26.18
N ASN A 632 1.47 17.39 -27.03
CA ASN A 632 0.21 18.09 -26.83
C ASN A 632 -0.76 17.22 -26.04
N GLN A 633 -1.31 17.74 -24.94
CA GLN A 633 -2.21 16.97 -24.07
C GLN A 633 -3.50 16.47 -24.75
N ARG A 634 -3.92 17.07 -25.88
CA ARG A 634 -5.09 16.60 -26.65
C ARG A 634 -4.92 15.16 -27.11
N ALA A 635 -3.69 14.69 -27.25
CA ALA A 635 -3.40 13.32 -27.60
C ALA A 635 -3.86 12.32 -26.52
N PHE A 636 -3.90 12.73 -25.25
CA PHE A 636 -4.32 11.84 -24.15
C PHE A 636 -5.79 11.44 -24.26
N GLY A 637 -6.66 12.38 -24.67
CA GLY A 637 -8.09 12.11 -24.86
C GLY A 637 -8.43 11.17 -26.01
N LYS A 638 -7.44 10.80 -26.84
CA LYS A 638 -7.61 9.83 -27.93
C LYS A 638 -7.49 8.37 -27.46
N ILE A 639 -6.98 8.14 -26.24
CA ILE A 639 -6.84 6.81 -25.65
C ILE A 639 -8.00 6.59 -24.66
N PRO A 640 -8.71 5.45 -24.70
CA PRO A 640 -9.80 5.17 -23.76
C PRO A 640 -9.39 5.36 -22.30
N GLY A 641 -10.17 6.15 -21.57
CA GLY A 641 -9.88 6.53 -20.19
C GLY A 641 -8.94 7.74 -20.03
N SER A 642 -8.49 8.35 -21.13
CA SER A 642 -7.63 9.54 -21.17
C SER A 642 -6.34 9.46 -20.34
N PRO A 643 -5.56 8.36 -20.35
CA PRO A 643 -4.34 8.26 -19.54
C PRO A 643 -3.29 9.30 -19.96
N PHE A 644 -2.55 9.85 -18.99
CA PHE A 644 -1.51 10.87 -19.25
C PHE A 644 -0.20 10.22 -19.69
N ALA A 645 -0.26 9.63 -20.88
CA ALA A 645 0.77 8.80 -21.49
C ALA A 645 1.76 9.60 -22.36
N TYR A 646 2.38 10.64 -21.83
CA TYR A 646 3.20 11.59 -22.60
C TYR A 646 4.45 11.01 -23.30
N TRP A 647 4.82 9.76 -23.00
CA TRP A 647 5.98 9.08 -23.60
C TRP A 647 5.62 8.20 -24.81
N VAL A 648 4.33 8.06 -25.15
CA VAL A 648 3.91 7.23 -26.27
C VAL A 648 4.02 8.01 -27.57
N SER A 649 4.33 7.30 -28.67
CA SER A 649 4.45 7.91 -29.99
C SER A 649 3.09 8.28 -30.59
N ASP A 650 3.10 9.17 -31.58
CA ASP A 650 1.90 9.50 -32.36
C ASP A 650 1.32 8.28 -33.07
N GLN A 651 2.18 7.36 -33.55
CA GLN A 651 1.76 6.10 -34.18
C GLN A 651 1.03 5.18 -33.18
N PHE A 652 1.51 5.11 -31.94
CA PHE A 652 0.81 4.35 -30.90
C PHE A 652 -0.58 4.94 -30.63
N ILE A 653 -0.72 6.27 -30.66
CA ILE A 653 -1.99 6.97 -30.45
C ILE A 653 -2.93 6.77 -31.63
N SER A 654 -2.44 6.84 -32.88
CA SER A 654 -3.27 6.61 -34.08
C SER A 654 -3.88 5.22 -34.09
N ASN A 655 -3.15 4.20 -33.59
CA ASN A 655 -3.70 2.84 -33.47
C ASN A 655 -4.99 2.75 -32.62
N PHE A 656 -5.17 3.62 -31.62
CA PHE A 656 -6.42 3.71 -30.85
C PHE A 656 -7.54 4.46 -31.58
N GLN A 657 -7.20 5.33 -32.53
CA GLN A 657 -8.16 6.06 -33.34
C GLN A 657 -8.63 5.25 -34.55
N ASP A 658 -7.70 4.54 -35.17
CA ASP A 658 -7.92 3.81 -36.43
C ASP A 658 -8.46 2.39 -36.17
N GLY A 659 -8.18 1.83 -34.98
CA GLY A 659 -8.64 0.51 -34.57
C GLY A 659 -10.04 0.53 -33.94
N GLU A 660 -10.75 -0.58 -34.06
CA GLU A 660 -12.02 -0.79 -33.38
C GLU A 660 -11.79 -1.44 -32.01
N LEU A 661 -12.56 -1.09 -30.99
CA LEU A 661 -12.38 -1.69 -29.66
C LEU A 661 -12.81 -3.17 -29.67
N LEU A 662 -12.07 -4.02 -28.96
CA LEU A 662 -12.40 -5.46 -28.86
C LEU A 662 -13.85 -5.70 -28.39
N GLU A 663 -14.34 -4.91 -27.43
CA GLU A 663 -15.70 -5.06 -26.90
C GLU A 663 -16.81 -4.73 -27.89
N ASP A 664 -16.52 -3.95 -28.94
CA ASP A 664 -17.45 -3.63 -30.01
C ASP A 664 -17.52 -4.74 -31.08
N LYS A 665 -16.45 -5.55 -31.20
CA LYS A 665 -16.35 -6.64 -32.17
C LYS A 665 -16.77 -7.99 -31.62
N ILE A 666 -16.37 -8.32 -30.39
CA ILE A 666 -16.56 -9.64 -29.80
C ILE A 666 -16.98 -9.54 -28.33
N PRO A 667 -17.75 -10.52 -27.81
CA PRO A 667 -18.07 -10.53 -26.39
C PRO A 667 -16.81 -10.72 -25.54
N VAL A 668 -16.37 -9.66 -24.86
CA VAL A 668 -15.33 -9.69 -23.83
C VAL A 668 -16.00 -9.60 -22.47
N LYS A 669 -16.05 -10.69 -21.71
CA LYS A 669 -16.91 -10.79 -20.52
C LYS A 669 -16.19 -11.37 -19.31
N LYS A 670 -16.61 -10.90 -18.13
CA LYS A 670 -16.33 -11.58 -16.86
C LYS A 670 -17.31 -12.72 -16.67
N GLY A 671 -16.81 -13.80 -16.07
CA GLY A 671 -17.59 -14.97 -15.73
C GLY A 671 -18.37 -14.82 -14.44
N MET A 672 -18.73 -15.96 -13.86
CA MET A 672 -19.52 -16.03 -12.64
C MET A 672 -18.68 -15.87 -11.37
N ASP A 673 -19.36 -15.59 -10.26
CA ASP A 673 -18.79 -15.63 -8.91
C ASP A 673 -19.51 -16.74 -8.12
N THR A 674 -18.81 -17.78 -7.66
CA THR A 674 -19.45 -18.93 -6.98
C THR A 674 -20.01 -18.61 -5.59
N GLY A 675 -19.60 -17.48 -4.97
CA GLY A 675 -19.93 -17.12 -3.59
C GLY A 675 -19.27 -18.00 -2.52
N ASN A 676 -18.89 -19.24 -2.84
CA ASN A 676 -18.22 -20.18 -1.93
C ASN A 676 -17.37 -21.22 -2.70
N ASN A 677 -16.11 -20.87 -2.99
CA ASN A 677 -15.19 -21.76 -3.70
C ASN A 677 -14.96 -23.10 -2.98
N LYS A 678 -14.98 -23.15 -1.64
CA LYS A 678 -14.77 -24.40 -0.88
C LYS A 678 -15.90 -25.42 -1.12
N ARG A 679 -17.11 -24.94 -1.37
CA ARG A 679 -18.29 -25.78 -1.63
C ARG A 679 -18.33 -26.26 -3.07
N PHE A 680 -18.08 -25.35 -4.03
CA PHE A 680 -18.40 -25.61 -5.44
C PHE A 680 -17.21 -25.97 -6.33
N LEU A 681 -15.97 -25.82 -5.87
CA LEU A 681 -14.78 -26.09 -6.70
C LEU A 681 -13.93 -27.23 -6.15
N ARG A 682 -13.40 -28.04 -7.07
CA ARG A 682 -12.42 -29.12 -6.79
C ARG A 682 -11.34 -29.11 -7.85
N TYR A 683 -10.15 -29.61 -7.53
CA TYR A 683 -9.25 -30.07 -8.59
C TYR A 683 -9.78 -31.37 -9.20
N TRP A 684 -9.53 -31.59 -10.49
CA TRP A 684 -10.11 -32.73 -11.21
C TRP A 684 -9.73 -34.09 -10.62
N TYR A 685 -8.53 -34.20 -10.05
CA TYR A 685 -8.03 -35.43 -9.45
C TYR A 685 -8.58 -35.68 -8.03
N GLU A 686 -9.36 -34.77 -7.43
CA GLU A 686 -9.90 -34.96 -6.07
C GLU A 686 -11.18 -35.81 -6.06
N VAL A 687 -11.93 -35.80 -7.16
CA VAL A 687 -13.32 -36.30 -7.22
C VAL A 687 -13.40 -37.69 -7.85
N ASN A 688 -14.60 -38.29 -7.82
CA ASN A 688 -14.87 -39.48 -8.61
C ASN A 688 -14.89 -39.10 -10.11
N TYR A 689 -13.91 -39.58 -10.88
CA TYR A 689 -13.74 -39.18 -12.28
C TYR A 689 -14.94 -39.57 -13.16
N LEU A 690 -15.69 -40.61 -12.82
CA LEU A 690 -16.91 -41.01 -13.55
C LEU A 690 -18.00 -39.93 -13.51
N LYS A 691 -18.00 -39.07 -12.49
CA LYS A 691 -18.94 -37.94 -12.36
C LYS A 691 -18.45 -36.66 -13.04
N VAL A 692 -17.28 -36.70 -13.69
CA VAL A 692 -16.74 -35.57 -14.45
C VAL A 692 -17.29 -35.60 -15.88
N GLY A 693 -17.80 -34.46 -16.35
CA GLY A 693 -18.28 -34.23 -17.70
C GLY A 693 -17.39 -33.26 -18.45
N ILE A 694 -16.48 -33.79 -19.26
CA ILE A 694 -15.62 -33.00 -20.17
C ILE A 694 -16.33 -32.88 -21.52
N ASN A 695 -16.09 -31.78 -22.25
CA ASN A 695 -16.64 -31.54 -23.59
C ASN A 695 -18.17 -31.58 -23.68
N LEU A 696 -18.86 -31.20 -22.60
CA LEU A 696 -20.31 -31.02 -22.63
C LEU A 696 -20.68 -29.78 -23.46
N THR A 697 -21.81 -29.81 -24.14
CA THR A 697 -22.28 -28.70 -24.96
C THR A 697 -23.32 -27.84 -24.24
N SER A 698 -23.94 -28.37 -23.20
CA SER A 698 -24.92 -27.66 -22.40
C SER A 698 -25.00 -28.16 -20.96
N GLY A 699 -25.66 -27.37 -20.10
CA GLY A 699 -25.97 -27.81 -18.73
C GLY A 699 -27.00 -28.94 -18.66
N LYS A 700 -27.79 -29.19 -19.72
CA LYS A 700 -28.71 -30.34 -19.77
C LYS A 700 -27.94 -31.66 -19.87
N ASP A 701 -26.79 -31.63 -20.52
CA ASP A 701 -25.92 -32.78 -20.70
C ASP A 701 -25.45 -33.31 -19.33
N THR A 702 -25.39 -32.46 -18.28
CA THR A 702 -25.07 -32.93 -16.92
C THR A 702 -26.17 -33.80 -16.32
N ILE A 703 -27.43 -33.59 -16.70
CA ILE A 703 -28.56 -34.43 -16.30
C ILE A 703 -28.55 -35.72 -17.12
N GLU A 704 -28.43 -35.60 -18.45
CA GLU A 704 -28.48 -36.74 -19.37
C GLU A 704 -27.38 -37.77 -19.10
N PHE A 705 -26.16 -37.30 -18.87
CA PHE A 705 -24.99 -38.16 -18.63
C PHE A 705 -24.66 -38.34 -17.14
N ASN A 706 -25.55 -37.90 -16.24
CA ASN A 706 -25.40 -37.98 -14.79
C ASN A 706 -24.03 -37.46 -14.30
N LYS A 707 -23.65 -36.26 -14.76
CA LYS A 707 -22.40 -35.59 -14.41
C LYS A 707 -22.62 -34.54 -13.35
N LYS A 708 -21.68 -34.44 -12.42
CA LYS A 708 -21.67 -33.46 -11.33
C LYS A 708 -20.64 -32.37 -11.57
N TRP A 709 -19.47 -32.74 -12.08
CA TRP A 709 -18.32 -31.86 -12.17
C TRP A 709 -18.01 -31.51 -13.62
N ILE A 710 -17.85 -30.22 -13.94
CA ILE A 710 -17.49 -29.75 -15.29
C ILE A 710 -16.28 -28.81 -15.25
N PRO A 711 -15.51 -28.65 -16.34
CA PRO A 711 -14.36 -27.75 -16.40
C PRO A 711 -14.70 -26.29 -16.01
N TYR A 712 -13.79 -25.66 -15.26
CA TYR A 712 -13.98 -24.28 -14.79
C TYR A 712 -12.71 -23.42 -14.91
N ASN A 713 -12.78 -22.36 -15.73
CA ASN A 713 -11.67 -21.44 -15.98
C ASN A 713 -11.52 -20.41 -14.86
N LYS A 714 -10.50 -20.58 -14.01
CA LYS A 714 -10.20 -19.70 -12.86
C LYS A 714 -9.05 -18.69 -13.11
N GLY A 715 -8.64 -18.50 -14.37
CA GLY A 715 -7.44 -17.73 -14.73
C GLY A 715 -6.16 -18.54 -14.54
N GLY A 716 -5.84 -18.97 -13.31
CA GLY A 716 -4.64 -19.77 -13.04
C GLY A 716 -3.33 -18.99 -13.17
N GLY A 717 -2.20 -19.72 -13.20
CA GLY A 717 -0.84 -19.15 -13.27
C GLY A 717 -0.46 -18.61 -14.65
N PHE A 718 0.70 -17.96 -14.73
CA PHE A 718 1.27 -17.47 -16.00
C PHE A 718 1.52 -18.63 -16.97
N ARG A 719 0.76 -18.65 -18.07
CA ARG A 719 0.84 -19.66 -19.13
C ARG A 719 0.15 -19.13 -20.39
N LYS A 720 0.83 -19.22 -21.54
CA LYS A 720 0.30 -18.81 -22.85
C LYS A 720 -0.26 -20.02 -23.61
N TRP A 721 -1.09 -19.73 -24.61
CA TRP A 721 -1.61 -20.65 -25.64
C TRP A 721 -2.58 -21.73 -25.16
N TYR A 722 -2.26 -22.55 -24.17
CA TYR A 722 -3.13 -23.63 -23.68
C TYR A 722 -2.74 -24.10 -22.27
N GLY A 723 -3.70 -24.58 -21.45
CA GLY A 723 -3.45 -25.20 -20.13
C GLY A 723 -4.14 -24.47 -18.97
N ASN A 724 -3.68 -24.72 -17.72
CA ASN A 724 -4.37 -24.34 -16.47
C ASN A 724 -5.75 -25.00 -16.31
N ASN A 725 -5.93 -26.14 -16.95
CA ASN A 725 -7.10 -26.99 -16.95
C ASN A 725 -7.10 -27.84 -15.66
N GLU A 726 -7.34 -27.20 -14.53
CA GLU A 726 -7.14 -27.82 -13.20
C GLU A 726 -8.44 -27.95 -12.40
N TYR A 727 -9.33 -26.97 -12.52
CA TYR A 727 -10.51 -26.82 -11.68
C TYR A 727 -11.75 -27.39 -12.34
N LEU A 728 -12.58 -28.03 -11.50
CA LEU A 728 -13.94 -28.41 -11.82
C LEU A 728 -14.93 -27.63 -10.96
N LEU A 729 -16.09 -27.33 -11.53
CA LEU A 729 -17.25 -26.71 -10.89
C LEU A 729 -18.35 -27.76 -10.70
N ASN A 730 -18.95 -27.81 -9.51
CA ASN A 730 -20.19 -28.56 -9.32
C ASN A 730 -21.31 -27.90 -10.13
N TRP A 731 -21.69 -28.52 -11.24
CA TRP A 731 -22.78 -28.11 -12.12
C TRP A 731 -23.81 -29.24 -12.31
N GLU A 732 -23.95 -30.08 -11.28
CA GLU A 732 -24.95 -31.15 -11.25
C GLU A 732 -26.36 -30.59 -11.47
N ASN A 733 -27.16 -31.33 -12.22
CA ASN A 733 -28.55 -30.96 -12.51
C ASN A 733 -28.68 -29.53 -13.08
N ASP A 734 -27.89 -29.22 -14.12
CA ASP A 734 -27.73 -27.87 -14.69
C ASP A 734 -27.41 -26.78 -13.64
N GLY A 735 -26.57 -27.12 -12.65
CA GLY A 735 -26.14 -26.21 -11.60
C GLY A 735 -27.26 -25.76 -10.65
N SER A 736 -28.27 -26.61 -10.41
CA SER A 736 -29.43 -26.30 -9.57
C SER A 736 -29.04 -25.78 -8.17
N GLU A 737 -28.04 -26.39 -7.54
CA GLU A 737 -27.52 -25.97 -6.24
C GLU A 737 -26.91 -24.56 -6.28
N LEU A 738 -26.10 -24.26 -7.30
CA LEU A 738 -25.50 -22.94 -7.51
C LEU A 738 -26.57 -21.87 -7.78
N ARG A 739 -27.57 -22.19 -8.59
CA ARG A 739 -28.70 -21.29 -8.93
C ARG A 739 -29.52 -20.89 -7.70
N ASN A 740 -29.61 -21.78 -6.71
CA ASN A 740 -30.32 -21.56 -5.45
C ASN A 740 -29.42 -21.06 -4.30
N SER A 741 -28.20 -20.60 -4.63
CA SER A 741 -27.23 -20.09 -3.65
C SER A 741 -27.01 -18.57 -3.79
N SER A 742 -26.05 -18.02 -3.05
CA SER A 742 -25.62 -16.63 -3.20
C SER A 742 -24.70 -16.37 -4.41
N ALA A 743 -24.49 -17.37 -5.28
CA ALA A 743 -23.65 -17.26 -6.46
C ALA A 743 -24.20 -16.23 -7.48
N ASN A 744 -23.30 -15.48 -8.12
CA ASN A 744 -23.64 -14.53 -9.17
C ASN A 744 -23.37 -15.14 -10.54
N LEU A 745 -24.40 -15.71 -11.15
CA LEU A 745 -24.32 -16.42 -12.43
C LEU A 745 -24.35 -15.44 -13.63
N ARG A 746 -23.23 -14.75 -13.90
CA ARG A 746 -23.11 -13.83 -15.04
C ARG A 746 -22.83 -14.57 -16.35
N SER A 747 -23.17 -13.94 -17.47
CA SER A 747 -22.76 -14.37 -18.82
C SER A 747 -23.19 -15.80 -19.20
N LYS A 748 -24.31 -16.29 -18.65
CA LYS A 748 -24.82 -17.67 -18.82
C LYS A 748 -24.92 -18.15 -20.28
N HIS A 749 -25.26 -17.25 -21.20
CA HIS A 749 -25.39 -17.54 -22.64
C HIS A 749 -24.05 -17.84 -23.35
N LEU A 750 -22.93 -17.73 -22.64
CA LEU A 750 -21.58 -18.02 -23.11
C LEU A 750 -20.97 -19.27 -22.46
N TYR A 751 -21.67 -19.93 -21.54
CA TYR A 751 -21.19 -21.17 -20.93
C TYR A 751 -21.07 -22.27 -21.98
N PHE A 752 -20.12 -23.18 -21.77
CA PHE A 752 -19.83 -24.31 -22.64
C PHE A 752 -19.31 -23.95 -24.04
N LYS A 753 -19.07 -22.68 -24.36
CA LYS A 753 -18.53 -22.26 -25.67
C LYS A 753 -17.00 -22.20 -25.67
N ASP A 754 -16.42 -22.43 -26.85
CA ASP A 754 -15.00 -22.13 -27.12
C ASP A 754 -14.70 -20.67 -26.76
N SER A 755 -13.57 -20.42 -26.10
CA SER A 755 -13.19 -19.08 -25.69
C SER A 755 -11.69 -18.90 -25.56
N ILE A 756 -11.26 -17.64 -25.49
CA ILE A 756 -9.92 -17.29 -25.06
C ILE A 756 -10.03 -16.77 -23.63
N THR A 757 -9.35 -17.41 -22.70
CA THR A 757 -9.37 -17.07 -21.27
C THR A 757 -8.02 -16.56 -20.80
N TRP A 758 -8.01 -15.64 -19.83
CA TRP A 758 -6.81 -15.12 -19.19
C TRP A 758 -7.03 -14.85 -17.71
N SER A 759 -5.92 -14.68 -16.98
CA SER A 759 -5.96 -14.30 -15.57
C SER A 759 -6.15 -12.79 -15.45
N ALA A 760 -7.29 -12.37 -14.90
CA ALA A 760 -7.59 -10.95 -14.70
C ALA A 760 -6.62 -10.30 -13.70
N LEU A 761 -6.05 -11.04 -12.75
CA LEU A 761 -5.03 -10.55 -11.83
C LEU A 761 -3.71 -11.27 -12.09
N THR A 762 -2.66 -10.53 -12.45
CA THR A 762 -1.32 -11.09 -12.70
C THR A 762 -0.23 -10.09 -12.38
N SER A 763 0.85 -10.57 -11.76
CA SER A 763 2.12 -9.83 -11.60
C SER A 763 3.13 -10.13 -12.71
N SER A 764 2.83 -11.09 -13.57
CA SER A 764 3.61 -11.45 -14.77
C SER A 764 3.07 -10.70 -15.99
N THR A 765 3.64 -10.96 -17.18
CA THR A 765 3.09 -10.45 -18.43
C THR A 765 1.67 -11.00 -18.67
N PRO A 766 0.77 -10.20 -19.29
CA PRO A 766 -0.54 -10.69 -19.71
C PRO A 766 -0.39 -11.94 -20.57
N SER A 767 -1.19 -12.97 -20.29
CA SER A 767 -1.15 -14.23 -21.03
C SER A 767 -2.56 -14.79 -21.20
N ALA A 768 -2.84 -15.23 -22.41
CA ALA A 768 -4.13 -15.78 -22.82
C ALA A 768 -3.97 -17.21 -23.33
N ARG A 769 -5.01 -18.02 -23.12
CA ARG A 769 -5.05 -19.44 -23.48
C ARG A 769 -6.35 -19.75 -24.19
N LEU A 770 -6.28 -20.70 -25.10
CA LEU A 770 -7.45 -21.35 -25.65
C LEU A 770 -8.13 -22.19 -24.55
N SER A 771 -9.42 -21.96 -24.36
CA SER A 771 -10.32 -22.85 -23.63
C SER A 771 -11.25 -23.48 -24.66
N ASP A 772 -11.14 -24.80 -24.80
CA ASP A 772 -12.06 -25.58 -25.61
C ASP A 772 -13.49 -25.50 -25.00
N TYR A 773 -14.50 -25.83 -25.80
CA TYR A 773 -15.89 -25.92 -25.38
C TYR A 773 -16.08 -26.85 -24.17
N GLY A 774 -17.18 -26.65 -23.45
CA GLY A 774 -17.52 -27.44 -22.26
C GLY A 774 -17.11 -26.84 -20.92
N ALA A 775 -16.39 -25.72 -20.91
CA ALA A 775 -16.04 -25.01 -19.68
C ALA A 775 -17.03 -23.90 -19.30
N ILE A 776 -17.14 -23.64 -18.01
CA ILE A 776 -17.66 -22.38 -17.45
C ILE A 776 -16.47 -21.53 -16.97
N PHE A 777 -16.62 -20.22 -16.89
CA PHE A 777 -15.53 -19.30 -16.56
C PHE A 777 -15.85 -18.40 -15.36
N ASP A 778 -14.81 -18.05 -14.62
CA ASP A 778 -14.81 -17.24 -13.40
C ASP A 778 -14.71 -15.74 -13.72
N SER A 779 -14.92 -14.88 -12.72
CA SER A 779 -14.62 -13.45 -12.85
C SER A 779 -13.11 -13.18 -13.00
N ALA A 780 -12.26 -13.92 -12.28
CA ALA A 780 -10.81 -13.87 -12.40
C ALA A 780 -10.27 -14.64 -13.63
N GLY A 781 -11.05 -15.57 -14.17
CA GLY A 781 -10.84 -16.21 -15.47
C GLY A 781 -11.63 -15.50 -16.58
N SER A 782 -11.48 -14.18 -16.70
CA SER A 782 -12.18 -13.39 -17.73
C SER A 782 -11.89 -13.97 -19.12
N SER A 783 -12.88 -13.89 -20.01
CA SER A 783 -12.83 -14.60 -21.29
C SER A 783 -13.43 -13.77 -22.42
N MET A 784 -12.99 -14.03 -23.65
CA MET A 784 -13.56 -13.48 -24.87
C MET A 784 -14.01 -14.58 -25.83
N PHE A 785 -15.03 -14.30 -26.62
CA PHE A 785 -15.76 -15.30 -27.42
C PHE A 785 -15.79 -14.91 -28.91
N PRO A 786 -14.64 -14.94 -29.61
CA PRO A 786 -14.59 -14.71 -31.04
C PRO A 786 -15.24 -15.87 -31.82
N GLN A 787 -15.58 -15.63 -33.09
CA GLN A 787 -16.02 -16.69 -33.98
C GLN A 787 -14.87 -17.71 -34.22
N LYS A 788 -15.24 -18.97 -34.46
CA LYS A 788 -14.28 -20.09 -34.55
C LYS A 788 -13.19 -19.90 -35.61
N ASN A 789 -13.51 -19.27 -36.73
CA ASN A 789 -12.58 -18.94 -37.83
C ASN A 789 -11.66 -17.72 -37.54
N HIS A 790 -11.81 -17.07 -36.38
CA HIS A 790 -10.98 -15.93 -35.96
C HIS A 790 -10.30 -16.14 -34.60
N ILE A 791 -10.61 -17.22 -33.88
CA ILE A 791 -10.11 -17.44 -32.50
C ILE A 791 -8.57 -17.42 -32.41
N LYS A 792 -7.88 -17.95 -33.43
CA LYS A 792 -6.42 -18.02 -33.48
C LYS A 792 -5.81 -16.63 -33.58
N PHE A 793 -6.31 -15.81 -34.50
CA PHE A 793 -5.91 -14.41 -34.64
C PHE A 793 -6.02 -13.62 -33.31
N TYR A 794 -7.16 -13.71 -32.61
CA TYR A 794 -7.34 -13.02 -31.32
C TYR A 794 -6.44 -13.58 -30.22
N LEU A 795 -6.20 -14.90 -30.20
CA LEU A 795 -5.29 -15.53 -29.24
C LEU A 795 -3.84 -15.04 -29.46
N ALA A 796 -3.42 -14.95 -30.72
CA ALA A 796 -2.12 -14.43 -31.11
C ALA A 796 -1.96 -12.96 -30.72
N PHE A 797 -2.98 -12.14 -31.02
CA PHE A 797 -3.00 -10.73 -30.62
C PHE A 797 -2.84 -10.58 -29.10
N MET A 798 -3.61 -11.34 -28.32
CA MET A 798 -3.57 -11.26 -26.85
C MET A 798 -2.23 -11.67 -26.24
N ASN A 799 -1.46 -12.53 -26.90
CA ASN A 799 -0.14 -12.98 -26.45
C ASN A 799 1.04 -12.19 -27.06
N SER A 800 0.76 -11.16 -27.86
CA SER A 800 1.78 -10.30 -28.49
C SER A 800 2.29 -9.20 -27.56
N LYS A 801 3.50 -8.70 -27.83
CA LYS A 801 4.08 -7.53 -27.13
C LYS A 801 3.26 -6.25 -27.31
N ILE A 802 2.48 -6.14 -28.38
CA ILE A 802 1.59 -5.00 -28.61
C ILE A 802 0.50 -4.95 -27.53
N THR A 803 -0.17 -6.09 -27.29
CA THR A 803 -1.17 -6.20 -26.22
C THR A 803 -0.56 -5.92 -24.86
N GLU A 804 0.63 -6.43 -24.58
CA GLU A 804 1.34 -6.14 -23.33
C GLU A 804 1.58 -4.63 -23.15
N LYS A 805 2.10 -3.95 -24.17
CA LYS A 805 2.35 -2.49 -24.15
C LYS A 805 1.06 -1.70 -23.95
N MET A 806 -0.02 -2.07 -24.66
CA MET A 806 -1.33 -1.42 -24.53
C MET A 806 -1.96 -1.61 -23.15
N LEU A 807 -1.94 -2.83 -22.61
CA LEU A 807 -2.49 -3.12 -21.28
C LEU A 807 -1.73 -2.38 -20.18
N LYS A 808 -0.38 -2.37 -20.25
CA LYS A 808 0.46 -1.61 -19.30
C LYS A 808 0.19 -0.10 -19.37
N LEU A 809 -0.27 0.41 -20.50
CA LEU A 809 -0.60 1.83 -20.66
C LEU A 809 -1.99 2.18 -20.12
N ILE A 810 -3.03 1.46 -20.56
CA ILE A 810 -4.42 1.72 -20.17
C ILE A 810 -4.62 1.42 -18.69
N ASN A 811 -3.94 0.39 -18.18
CA ASN A 811 -4.03 -0.03 -16.80
C ASN A 811 -2.68 -0.54 -16.28
N PRO A 812 -1.81 0.33 -15.75
CA PRO A 812 -0.51 -0.06 -15.20
C PRO A 812 -0.62 -0.84 -13.88
N THR A 813 -1.83 -1.14 -13.40
CA THR A 813 -2.03 -2.03 -12.24
C THR A 813 -1.99 -3.50 -12.66
N LEU A 814 -2.04 -4.41 -11.68
CA LEU A 814 -2.01 -5.86 -11.91
C LEU A 814 -3.34 -6.44 -12.45
N ASN A 815 -4.39 -5.61 -12.62
CA ASN A 815 -5.74 -6.08 -12.90
C ASN A 815 -6.21 -5.83 -14.34
N TYR A 816 -6.06 -6.83 -15.21
CA TYR A 816 -6.50 -6.86 -16.59
C TYR A 816 -7.86 -7.56 -16.75
N GLY A 817 -8.90 -7.14 -16.02
CA GLY A 817 -10.26 -7.66 -16.20
C GLY A 817 -10.85 -7.40 -17.59
N SER A 818 -12.00 -8.03 -17.90
CA SER A 818 -12.71 -7.90 -19.18
C SER A 818 -12.94 -6.46 -19.65
N GLY A 819 -13.25 -5.52 -18.76
CA GLY A 819 -13.43 -4.11 -19.14
C GLY A 819 -12.13 -3.38 -19.52
N THR A 820 -10.97 -3.88 -19.08
CA THR A 820 -9.65 -3.35 -19.51
C THR A 820 -9.30 -3.92 -20.87
N VAL A 821 -9.42 -5.23 -21.04
CA VAL A 821 -9.12 -5.92 -22.31
C VAL A 821 -10.07 -5.50 -23.43
N GLY A 822 -11.35 -5.25 -23.10
CA GLY A 822 -12.34 -4.76 -24.05
C GLY A 822 -11.97 -3.45 -24.75
N LYS A 823 -11.16 -2.61 -24.10
CA LYS A 823 -10.70 -1.30 -24.61
C LYS A 823 -9.44 -1.38 -25.49
N LEU A 824 -8.93 -2.58 -25.79
CA LEU A 824 -7.82 -2.73 -26.71
C LEU A 824 -8.30 -2.51 -28.15
N PRO A 825 -7.62 -1.66 -28.94
CA PRO A 825 -7.95 -1.48 -30.33
C PRO A 825 -7.44 -2.67 -31.15
N ILE A 826 -8.27 -3.16 -32.06
CA ILE A 826 -7.91 -4.17 -33.06
C ILE A 826 -7.93 -3.53 -34.45
N LEU A 827 -6.79 -3.61 -35.16
CA LEU A 827 -6.69 -3.16 -36.54
C LEU A 827 -7.21 -4.23 -37.51
N SER A 828 -7.93 -3.81 -38.54
CA SER A 828 -8.40 -4.71 -39.59
C SER A 828 -7.25 -5.13 -40.51
N ILE A 829 -7.10 -6.44 -40.74
CA ILE A 829 -6.09 -6.99 -41.65
C ILE A 829 -6.79 -7.52 -42.90
N ASN A 830 -6.53 -6.87 -44.03
CA ASN A 830 -7.08 -7.28 -45.33
C ASN A 830 -6.18 -8.28 -46.08
N ASN A 831 -4.93 -8.47 -45.62
CA ASN A 831 -3.99 -9.41 -46.23
C ASN A 831 -4.24 -10.84 -45.73
N VAL A 832 -4.77 -11.69 -46.62
CA VAL A 832 -5.10 -13.09 -46.34
C VAL A 832 -3.86 -13.93 -46.04
N GLU A 833 -2.73 -13.66 -46.69
CA GLU A 833 -1.47 -14.41 -46.47
C GLU A 833 -0.94 -14.18 -45.06
N ILE A 834 -0.92 -12.93 -44.60
CA ILE A 834 -0.51 -12.59 -43.22
C ILE A 834 -1.43 -13.29 -42.21
N LYS A 835 -2.74 -13.28 -42.45
CA LYS A 835 -3.69 -13.97 -41.56
C LYS A 835 -3.44 -15.47 -41.51
N ASN A 836 -3.16 -16.10 -42.65
CA ASN A 836 -2.84 -17.53 -42.71
C ASN A 836 -1.53 -17.86 -41.97
N ILE A 837 -0.52 -17.00 -42.04
CA ILE A 837 0.73 -17.15 -41.28
C ILE A 837 0.45 -17.07 -39.77
N ILE A 838 -0.31 -16.06 -39.33
CA ILE A 838 -0.70 -15.90 -37.92
C ILE A 838 -1.44 -17.15 -37.42
N ASP A 839 -2.43 -17.62 -38.19
CA ASP A 839 -3.24 -18.79 -37.81
C ASP A 839 -2.36 -20.06 -37.71
N ARG A 840 -1.44 -20.28 -38.66
CA ARG A 840 -0.49 -21.41 -38.65
C ARG A 840 0.44 -21.36 -37.43
N LEU A 841 1.10 -20.24 -37.19
CA LEU A 841 2.02 -20.07 -36.05
C LEU A 841 1.29 -20.26 -34.73
N THR A 842 0.06 -19.72 -34.62
CA THR A 842 -0.77 -19.86 -33.43
C THR A 842 -1.16 -21.32 -33.17
N ASP A 843 -1.53 -22.07 -34.21
CA ASP A 843 -1.82 -23.50 -34.09
C ASP A 843 -0.60 -24.28 -33.59
N GLU A 844 0.57 -24.00 -34.14
CA GLU A 844 1.82 -24.62 -33.69
C GLU A 844 2.11 -24.29 -32.22
N CYS A 845 1.93 -23.03 -31.80
CA CYS A 845 2.07 -22.63 -30.39
C CYS A 845 1.08 -23.38 -29.47
N VAL A 846 -0.20 -23.45 -29.85
CA VAL A 846 -1.23 -24.18 -29.09
C VAL A 846 -0.90 -25.66 -29.02
N MET A 847 -0.46 -26.28 -30.12
CA MET A 847 -0.08 -27.68 -30.17
C MET A 847 1.11 -27.98 -29.25
N ILE A 848 2.16 -27.16 -29.30
CA ILE A 848 3.35 -27.29 -28.46
C ILE A 848 2.97 -27.18 -26.97
N CYS A 849 2.18 -26.17 -26.60
CA CYS A 849 1.75 -25.95 -25.22
C CYS A 849 0.73 -26.97 -24.72
N ARG A 850 -0.11 -27.54 -25.60
CA ARG A 850 -1.00 -28.66 -25.28
C ARG A 850 -0.19 -29.92 -25.00
N LYS A 851 0.74 -30.28 -25.89
CA LYS A 851 1.62 -31.44 -25.68
C LYS A 851 2.48 -31.29 -24.42
N ASP A 852 2.94 -30.07 -24.09
CA ASP A 852 3.59 -29.79 -22.81
C ASP A 852 2.67 -30.05 -21.61
N TRP A 853 1.46 -29.50 -21.62
CA TRP A 853 0.50 -29.65 -20.52
C TRP A 853 0.15 -31.13 -20.27
N ASP A 854 -0.11 -31.86 -21.36
CA ASP A 854 -0.54 -33.26 -21.32
C ASP A 854 0.60 -34.26 -21.07
N SER A 855 1.83 -33.77 -20.90
CA SER A 855 2.99 -34.59 -20.52
C SER A 855 3.10 -34.85 -19.00
N PHE A 856 2.22 -34.25 -18.19
CA PHE A 856 2.29 -34.35 -16.72
C PHE A 856 0.97 -34.80 -16.10
N GLU A 857 1.05 -35.57 -15.01
CA GLU A 857 -0.10 -36.17 -14.28
C GLU A 857 -1.15 -35.16 -13.76
N THR A 858 -0.87 -33.86 -13.84
CA THR A 858 -1.81 -32.80 -13.48
C THR A 858 -2.77 -32.45 -14.62
N SER A 859 -2.55 -32.95 -15.83
CA SER A 859 -3.53 -32.90 -16.92
C SER A 859 -4.45 -34.11 -16.85
N TRP A 860 -5.75 -33.90 -17.04
CA TRP A 860 -6.72 -34.99 -17.20
C TRP A 860 -6.57 -35.73 -18.54
N ASP A 861 -5.82 -35.17 -19.49
CA ASP A 861 -5.48 -35.78 -20.79
C ASP A 861 -4.10 -36.48 -20.77
N PHE A 862 -3.46 -36.57 -19.60
CA PHE A 862 -2.17 -37.25 -19.45
C PHE A 862 -2.28 -38.74 -19.82
N LYS A 863 -1.43 -39.19 -20.76
CA LYS A 863 -1.48 -40.56 -21.29
C LYS A 863 -0.47 -41.51 -20.67
N LYS A 864 0.81 -41.15 -20.71
CA LYS A 864 1.93 -41.97 -20.23
C LYS A 864 3.13 -41.07 -19.92
N HIS A 865 4.03 -41.54 -19.07
CA HIS A 865 5.21 -40.76 -18.71
C HIS A 865 6.16 -40.55 -19.90
N PRO A 866 6.72 -39.34 -20.12
CA PRO A 866 7.62 -39.07 -21.24
C PRO A 866 8.80 -40.04 -21.37
N LEU A 867 9.40 -40.46 -20.26
CA LEU A 867 10.52 -41.44 -20.31
C LEU A 867 10.11 -42.83 -20.82
N LEU A 868 8.82 -43.16 -20.86
CA LEU A 868 8.32 -44.36 -21.52
C LEU A 868 7.89 -44.09 -22.96
N GLU A 869 7.42 -42.88 -23.27
CA GLU A 869 7.10 -42.45 -24.64
C GLU A 869 8.36 -42.39 -25.53
N TYR A 870 9.47 -41.86 -25.01
CA TYR A 870 10.73 -41.73 -25.74
C TYR A 870 11.69 -42.90 -25.52
N LYS A 871 11.18 -44.04 -25.01
CA LYS A 871 11.95 -45.26 -24.81
C LYS A 871 12.24 -46.03 -26.12
N GLU A 872 11.51 -45.77 -27.20
CA GLU A 872 11.67 -46.52 -28.46
C GLU A 872 13.16 -46.54 -28.89
N ASP A 873 13.68 -47.74 -29.16
CA ASP A 873 15.08 -48.03 -29.50
C ASP A 873 16.16 -47.65 -28.45
N VAL A 874 15.79 -47.41 -27.19
CA VAL A 874 16.74 -47.17 -26.08
C VAL A 874 16.47 -48.08 -24.89
N TYR A 875 17.52 -48.41 -24.15
CA TYR A 875 17.47 -49.44 -23.09
C TYR A 875 17.71 -48.84 -21.69
N THR A 876 18.17 -47.59 -21.59
CA THR A 876 18.38 -46.90 -20.32
C THR A 876 17.47 -45.69 -20.12
N ILE A 877 17.20 -45.36 -18.86
CA ILE A 877 16.44 -44.17 -18.45
C ILE A 877 17.19 -42.90 -18.84
N GLU A 878 18.52 -42.91 -18.77
CA GLU A 878 19.37 -41.79 -19.18
C GLU A 878 19.19 -41.47 -20.68
N GLU A 879 19.26 -42.48 -21.55
CA GLU A 879 19.05 -42.30 -22.98
C GLU A 879 17.65 -41.78 -23.30
N SER A 880 16.62 -42.33 -22.64
CA SER A 880 15.24 -41.84 -22.79
C SER A 880 15.08 -40.40 -22.30
N PHE A 881 15.73 -40.03 -21.19
CA PHE A 881 15.76 -38.66 -20.69
C PHE A 881 16.47 -37.73 -21.69
N ASN A 882 17.56 -38.17 -22.33
CA ASN A 882 18.26 -37.39 -23.35
C ASN A 882 17.35 -37.14 -24.56
N LYS A 883 16.64 -38.16 -25.07
CA LYS A 883 15.63 -37.99 -26.14
C LYS A 883 14.51 -37.03 -25.74
N TRP A 884 13.99 -37.14 -24.51
CA TRP A 884 13.01 -36.20 -23.97
C TRP A 884 13.57 -34.77 -23.88
N SER A 885 14.81 -34.62 -23.42
CA SER A 885 15.51 -33.34 -23.32
C SER A 885 15.69 -32.67 -24.67
N GLU A 886 16.11 -33.42 -25.69
CA GLU A 886 16.21 -32.95 -27.08
C GLU A 886 14.84 -32.49 -27.61
N PHE A 887 13.81 -33.30 -27.42
CA PHE A 887 12.43 -32.95 -27.80
C PHE A 887 11.96 -31.66 -27.12
N ARG A 888 12.20 -31.52 -25.81
CA ARG A 888 11.84 -30.32 -25.05
C ARG A 888 12.60 -29.09 -25.48
N ASN A 889 13.90 -29.20 -25.73
CA ASN A 889 14.71 -28.09 -26.22
C ASN A 889 14.26 -27.66 -27.62
N LYS A 890 13.94 -28.60 -28.51
CA LYS A 890 13.37 -28.29 -29.83
C LYS A 890 12.06 -27.53 -29.71
N HIS A 891 11.12 -28.00 -28.89
CA HIS A 891 9.83 -27.34 -28.69
C HIS A 891 9.97 -25.97 -28.00
N PHE A 892 10.87 -25.85 -27.03
CA PHE A 892 11.19 -24.58 -26.37
C PHE A 892 11.67 -23.54 -27.38
N ASN A 893 12.63 -23.91 -28.23
CA ASN A 893 13.18 -23.02 -29.25
C ASN A 893 12.15 -22.72 -30.35
N GLN A 894 11.37 -23.70 -30.79
CA GLN A 894 10.31 -23.48 -31.79
C GLN A 894 9.23 -22.55 -31.25
N LEU A 895 8.78 -22.74 -30.01
CA LEU A 895 7.79 -21.86 -29.40
C LEU A 895 8.32 -20.43 -29.31
N ARG A 896 9.58 -20.26 -28.89
CA ARG A 896 10.23 -18.95 -28.86
C ARG A 896 10.25 -18.30 -30.24
N GLN A 897 10.69 -19.02 -31.27
CA GLN A 897 10.72 -18.52 -32.65
C GLN A 897 9.33 -18.11 -33.14
N ASN A 898 8.31 -18.93 -32.88
CA ASN A 898 6.94 -18.62 -33.26
C ASN A 898 6.42 -17.36 -32.54
N GLU A 899 6.71 -17.20 -31.25
CA GLU A 899 6.35 -15.98 -30.50
C GLU A 899 7.09 -14.73 -31.01
N GLU A 900 8.37 -14.87 -31.37
CA GLU A 900 9.19 -13.79 -31.95
C GLU A 900 8.65 -13.38 -33.34
N GLU A 901 8.32 -14.34 -34.21
CA GLU A 901 7.73 -14.08 -35.54
C GLU A 901 6.34 -13.43 -35.42
N LEU A 902 5.50 -13.92 -34.50
CA LEU A 902 4.20 -13.29 -34.22
C LEU A 902 4.38 -11.84 -33.72
N ASN A 903 5.34 -11.60 -32.82
CA ASN A 903 5.64 -10.25 -32.36
C ASN A 903 6.12 -9.35 -33.51
N GLU A 904 6.95 -9.85 -34.43
CA GLU A 904 7.39 -9.11 -35.61
C GLU A 904 6.20 -8.72 -36.50
N ILE A 905 5.31 -9.67 -36.79
CA ILE A 905 4.10 -9.45 -37.60
C ILE A 905 3.20 -8.40 -36.95
N PHE A 906 2.86 -8.55 -35.66
CA PHE A 906 1.99 -7.60 -34.98
C PHE A 906 2.65 -6.23 -34.84
N THR A 907 3.96 -6.17 -34.63
CA THR A 907 4.66 -4.88 -34.53
C THR A 907 4.62 -4.13 -35.86
N LYS A 908 4.73 -4.82 -37.00
CA LYS A 908 4.52 -4.24 -38.34
C LYS A 908 3.09 -3.79 -38.59
N ILE A 909 2.10 -4.60 -38.21
CA ILE A 909 0.67 -4.26 -38.38
C ILE A 909 0.32 -2.94 -37.66
N TYR A 910 0.94 -2.71 -36.49
CA TYR A 910 0.69 -1.52 -35.67
C TYR A 910 1.71 -0.38 -35.91
N GLY A 911 2.70 -0.57 -36.80
CA GLY A 911 3.73 0.42 -37.13
C GLY A 911 4.69 0.76 -35.98
N LEU A 912 5.00 -0.19 -35.10
CA LEU A 912 5.79 0.04 -33.88
C LEU A 912 7.19 -0.61 -33.94
N GLU A 913 7.74 -0.89 -35.12
CA GLU A 913 8.97 -1.69 -35.29
C GLU A 913 10.20 -1.05 -34.65
N TYR A 914 10.20 0.28 -34.53
CA TYR A 914 11.28 1.04 -33.91
C TYR A 914 11.11 1.20 -32.39
N GLU A 915 9.98 0.78 -31.82
CA GLU A 915 9.66 0.92 -30.40
C GLU A 915 9.62 -0.41 -29.64
N LEU A 916 9.45 -1.52 -30.33
CA LEU A 916 9.32 -2.85 -29.75
C LEU A 916 10.21 -3.84 -30.49
N THR A 917 11.00 -4.60 -29.75
CA THR A 917 11.76 -5.72 -30.31
C THR A 917 10.90 -6.98 -30.35
N PRO A 918 11.02 -7.84 -31.38
CA PRO A 918 10.26 -9.09 -31.45
C PRO A 918 10.72 -10.15 -30.43
N GLU A 919 11.96 -10.03 -29.96
CA GLU A 919 12.68 -11.01 -29.11
C GLU A 919 11.90 -11.43 -27.85
N VAL A 920 11.92 -12.72 -27.52
CA VAL A 920 11.28 -13.24 -26.31
C VAL A 920 12.32 -13.77 -25.35
N GLU A 921 12.30 -13.27 -24.12
CA GLU A 921 13.19 -13.70 -23.04
C GLU A 921 12.87 -15.15 -22.63
N GLU A 922 13.89 -15.96 -22.29
CA GLU A 922 13.68 -17.36 -21.91
C GLU A 922 12.72 -17.52 -20.72
N LYS A 923 12.71 -16.56 -19.78
CA LYS A 923 11.81 -16.55 -18.61
C LYS A 923 10.33 -16.37 -18.97
N ASP A 924 10.03 -15.81 -20.13
CA ASP A 924 8.66 -15.52 -20.59
C ASP A 924 8.08 -16.68 -21.42
N ILE A 925 8.93 -17.67 -21.77
CA ILE A 925 8.50 -18.91 -22.42
C ILE A 925 7.82 -19.82 -21.38
N THR A 926 6.57 -20.18 -21.66
CA THR A 926 5.69 -20.82 -20.66
C THR A 926 5.78 -22.34 -20.60
N ILE A 927 6.62 -22.94 -21.45
CA ILE A 927 7.00 -24.35 -21.37
C ILE A 927 8.42 -24.47 -20.80
N ARG A 928 8.68 -25.50 -20.01
CA ARG A 928 9.99 -25.68 -19.35
C ARG A 928 10.95 -26.54 -20.16
N LYS A 929 12.26 -26.30 -20.07
CA LYS A 929 13.24 -27.30 -20.53
C LYS A 929 13.14 -28.57 -19.66
N ALA A 930 13.60 -29.70 -20.20
CA ALA A 930 13.73 -30.93 -19.40
C ALA A 930 14.65 -30.67 -18.20
N ASP A 931 14.34 -31.26 -17.07
CA ASP A 931 15.09 -31.12 -15.83
C ASP A 931 15.21 -32.50 -15.19
N ARG A 932 16.45 -32.98 -15.06
CA ARG A 932 16.75 -34.36 -14.63
C ARG A 932 16.08 -34.67 -13.29
N GLU A 933 16.20 -33.78 -12.31
CA GLU A 933 15.62 -33.99 -10.97
C GLU A 933 14.09 -34.03 -11.02
N ARG A 934 13.44 -33.02 -11.61
CA ARG A 934 11.98 -32.94 -11.71
C ARG A 934 11.40 -34.13 -12.47
N ASP A 935 11.97 -34.45 -13.63
CA ASP A 935 11.39 -35.44 -14.55
C ASP A 935 11.63 -36.88 -14.03
N ILE A 936 12.71 -37.14 -13.28
CA ILE A 936 12.88 -38.42 -12.56
C ILE A 936 11.93 -38.52 -11.37
N LYS A 937 11.69 -37.42 -10.64
CA LYS A 937 10.70 -37.42 -9.56
C LYS A 937 9.27 -37.63 -10.07
N SER A 938 8.91 -37.07 -11.23
CA SER A 938 7.62 -37.38 -11.88
C SER A 938 7.56 -38.81 -12.38
N PHE A 939 8.67 -39.41 -12.84
CA PHE A 939 8.72 -40.81 -13.20
C PHE A 939 8.46 -41.73 -12.00
N ILE A 940 9.05 -41.40 -10.84
CA ILE A 940 8.77 -42.10 -9.59
C ILE A 940 7.29 -41.96 -9.19
N SER A 941 6.70 -40.78 -9.33
CA SER A 941 5.26 -40.55 -9.09
C SER A 941 4.38 -41.39 -10.00
N TYR A 942 4.70 -41.44 -11.29
CA TYR A 942 4.01 -42.27 -12.27
C TYR A 942 4.11 -43.76 -11.92
N ALA A 943 5.30 -44.23 -11.53
CA ALA A 943 5.52 -45.60 -11.08
C ALA A 943 4.63 -45.95 -9.87
N VAL A 944 4.54 -45.05 -8.87
CA VAL A 944 3.63 -45.21 -7.73
C VAL A 944 2.16 -45.25 -8.19
N GLY A 945 1.79 -44.44 -9.19
CA GLY A 945 0.48 -44.51 -9.84
C GLY A 945 0.20 -45.89 -10.45
N CYS A 946 1.16 -46.47 -11.16
CA CYS A 946 1.05 -47.85 -11.68
C CYS A 946 0.97 -48.89 -10.56
N MET A 947 1.69 -48.70 -9.45
CA MET A 947 1.62 -49.61 -8.29
C MET A 947 0.24 -49.63 -7.65
N PHE A 948 -0.49 -48.51 -7.66
CA PHE A 948 -1.86 -48.44 -7.15
C PHE A 948 -2.93 -48.74 -8.21
N GLY A 949 -2.55 -48.87 -9.48
CA GLY A 949 -3.48 -49.08 -10.60
C GLY A 949 -4.15 -47.79 -11.06
N ARG A 950 -3.62 -46.61 -10.75
CA ARG A 950 -4.13 -45.35 -11.33
C ARG A 950 -3.85 -45.28 -12.84
N TYR A 951 -2.69 -45.80 -13.24
CA TYR A 951 -2.24 -45.94 -14.64
C TYR A 951 -1.87 -47.39 -14.91
N SER A 952 -1.82 -47.78 -16.19
CA SER A 952 -1.39 -49.10 -16.65
C SER A 952 -0.24 -48.99 -17.66
N LEU A 953 0.52 -50.08 -17.82
CA LEU A 953 1.49 -50.24 -18.92
C LEU A 953 0.84 -50.90 -20.16
N ASP A 954 -0.44 -51.30 -20.02
CA ASP A 954 -1.23 -51.98 -21.05
C ASP A 954 -2.26 -51.04 -21.71
N GLU A 955 -2.64 -49.95 -21.04
CA GLU A 955 -3.60 -48.96 -21.52
C GLU A 955 -3.04 -47.54 -21.38
N GLU A 956 -3.32 -46.67 -22.35
CA GLU A 956 -2.94 -45.26 -22.28
C GLU A 956 -3.96 -44.46 -21.47
N GLY A 957 -3.48 -43.54 -20.63
CA GLY A 957 -4.31 -42.62 -19.87
C GLY A 957 -4.68 -43.10 -18.47
N LEU A 958 -5.58 -42.35 -17.85
CA LEU A 958 -6.10 -42.64 -16.52
C LEU A 958 -6.99 -43.89 -16.56
N VAL A 959 -6.55 -44.97 -15.93
CA VAL A 959 -7.27 -46.25 -15.94
C VAL A 959 -8.26 -46.33 -14.78
N TYR A 960 -7.87 -45.89 -13.59
CA TYR A 960 -8.74 -45.91 -12.42
C TYR A 960 -8.64 -44.64 -11.57
N ALA A 961 -9.79 -43.99 -11.39
CA ALA A 961 -9.98 -42.85 -10.48
C ALA A 961 -11.44 -42.78 -9.99
N GLY A 962 -11.96 -43.94 -9.56
CA GLY A 962 -13.34 -44.12 -9.08
C GLY A 962 -14.11 -45.15 -9.92
N GLY A 963 -15.08 -45.83 -9.29
CA GLY A 963 -15.82 -46.95 -9.90
C GLY A 963 -15.44 -48.29 -9.28
N GLU A 964 -15.71 -49.39 -9.98
CA GLU A 964 -15.27 -50.73 -9.59
C GLU A 964 -13.83 -50.97 -10.05
N PHE A 965 -12.97 -51.43 -9.14
CA PHE A 965 -11.58 -51.72 -9.44
C PHE A 965 -11.43 -53.15 -9.96
N ASP A 966 -10.90 -53.30 -11.18
CA ASP A 966 -10.65 -54.60 -11.80
C ASP A 966 -9.14 -54.79 -12.04
N ILE A 967 -8.56 -55.78 -11.39
CA ILE A 967 -7.13 -56.09 -11.46
C ILE A 967 -6.73 -56.76 -12.78
N ASP A 968 -7.67 -57.35 -13.51
CA ASP A 968 -7.38 -58.05 -14.77
C ASP A 968 -7.05 -57.07 -15.92
N ASN A 969 -7.32 -55.77 -15.72
CA ASN A 969 -6.90 -54.69 -16.62
C ASN A 969 -5.37 -54.43 -16.62
N TYR A 970 -4.61 -55.09 -15.74
CA TYR A 970 -3.17 -54.87 -15.58
C TYR A 970 -2.41 -56.19 -15.78
N LYS A 971 -1.77 -56.33 -16.95
CA LYS A 971 -1.10 -57.57 -17.37
C LYS A 971 0.41 -57.50 -17.17
N LYS A 972 1.06 -56.45 -17.68
CA LYS A 972 2.53 -56.31 -17.61
C LYS A 972 3.05 -56.03 -16.21
N PHE A 973 2.35 -55.19 -15.45
CA PHE A 973 2.71 -54.83 -14.08
C PHE A 973 1.44 -54.72 -13.24
N LYS A 974 1.24 -55.70 -12.35
CA LYS A 974 0.03 -55.77 -11.53
C LYS A 974 0.09 -54.78 -10.36
N PRO A 975 -0.95 -53.98 -10.10
CA PRO A 975 -1.03 -53.12 -8.92
C PRO A 975 -1.14 -53.94 -7.63
N VAL A 976 -0.92 -53.31 -6.46
CA VAL A 976 -1.23 -53.96 -5.16
C VAL A 976 -2.72 -54.30 -5.08
N GLU A 977 -3.06 -55.53 -4.69
CA GLU A 977 -4.46 -55.97 -4.64
C GLU A 977 -5.25 -55.24 -3.55
N ASP A 978 -4.59 -54.90 -2.44
CA ASP A 978 -5.24 -54.39 -1.24
C ASP A 978 -5.08 -52.89 -1.00
N ASN A 979 -4.51 -52.16 -1.96
CA ASN A 979 -4.31 -50.72 -1.90
C ASN A 979 -3.34 -50.26 -0.78
N VAL A 980 -2.49 -51.13 -0.24
CA VAL A 980 -1.49 -50.75 0.77
C VAL A 980 -0.09 -51.03 0.27
N ILE A 981 0.79 -50.02 0.33
CA ILE A 981 2.22 -50.19 0.02
C ILE A 981 3.05 -49.79 1.25
N PRO A 982 3.78 -50.70 1.89
CA PRO A 982 4.64 -50.36 3.02
C PRO A 982 5.89 -49.58 2.59
N ILE A 983 6.26 -48.59 3.41
CA ILE A 983 7.49 -47.81 3.29
C ILE A 983 8.34 -48.10 4.53
N THR A 984 9.38 -48.91 4.34
CA THR A 984 10.22 -49.40 5.45
C THR A 984 11.66 -48.90 5.33
N THR A 985 12.33 -48.77 6.48
CA THR A 985 13.76 -48.39 6.54
C THR A 985 14.71 -49.51 6.13
N ASP A 986 14.21 -50.73 6.02
CA ASP A 986 14.93 -51.96 5.67
C ASP A 986 13.96 -52.94 4.98
N ASP A 987 14.47 -54.06 4.47
CA ASP A 987 13.74 -55.06 3.67
C ASP A 987 12.86 -55.96 4.56
N TYR A 988 11.84 -55.37 5.19
CA TYR A 988 10.90 -56.13 6.04
C TYR A 988 9.80 -56.82 5.25
N PHE A 989 9.35 -56.30 4.11
CA PHE A 989 8.29 -56.88 3.27
C PHE A 989 8.82 -57.17 1.88
N GLU A 990 8.38 -58.28 1.26
CA GLU A 990 8.82 -58.67 -0.08
C GLU A 990 8.35 -57.67 -1.15
N ASP A 991 7.18 -57.08 -0.95
CA ASP A 991 6.49 -56.19 -1.88
C ASP A 991 6.46 -54.71 -1.42
N ASP A 992 7.48 -54.28 -0.67
CA ASP A 992 7.58 -52.89 -0.27
C ASP A 992 7.76 -51.90 -1.44
N ILE A 993 7.66 -50.61 -1.14
CA ILE A 993 7.72 -49.57 -2.17
C ILE A 993 8.99 -49.60 -3.04
N VAL A 994 10.13 -50.03 -2.48
CA VAL A 994 11.40 -50.09 -3.19
C VAL A 994 11.45 -51.33 -4.05
N SER A 995 11.08 -52.50 -3.52
CA SER A 995 10.97 -53.74 -4.29
C SER A 995 10.03 -53.57 -5.49
N ARG A 996 8.87 -52.95 -5.28
CA ARG A 996 7.91 -52.66 -6.37
C ARG A 996 8.44 -51.63 -7.37
N PHE A 997 9.19 -50.63 -6.90
CA PHE A 997 9.81 -49.66 -7.81
C PHE A 997 10.91 -50.30 -8.66
N VAL A 998 11.73 -51.17 -8.07
CA VAL A 998 12.75 -51.95 -8.79
C VAL A 998 12.09 -52.86 -9.82
N GLU A 999 11.02 -53.56 -9.46
CA GLU A 999 10.26 -54.39 -10.41
C GLU A 999 9.63 -53.56 -11.53
N PHE A 1000 9.10 -52.38 -11.22
CA PHE A 1000 8.58 -51.47 -12.23
C PHE A 1000 9.67 -51.05 -13.23
N VAL A 1001 10.87 -50.69 -12.75
CA VAL A 1001 12.02 -50.35 -13.61
C VAL A 1001 12.44 -51.57 -14.44
N LYS A 1002 12.47 -52.77 -13.84
CA LYS A 1002 12.79 -54.02 -14.55
C LYS A 1002 11.79 -54.31 -15.67
N VAL A 1003 10.49 -54.21 -15.42
CA VAL A 1003 9.44 -54.44 -16.43
C VAL A 1003 9.48 -53.37 -17.52
N THR A 1004 9.77 -52.12 -17.16
CA THR A 1004 9.73 -51.00 -18.11
C THR A 1004 11.00 -50.83 -18.93
N PHE A 1005 12.20 -51.10 -18.40
CA PHE A 1005 13.49 -50.89 -19.08
C PHE A 1005 14.30 -52.18 -19.32
N GLY A 1006 13.88 -53.31 -18.75
CA GLY A 1006 14.55 -54.59 -18.90
C GLY A 1006 15.48 -54.92 -17.72
N GLU A 1007 15.79 -56.20 -17.58
CA GLU A 1007 16.67 -56.70 -16.50
C GLU A 1007 18.14 -56.37 -16.75
N GLU A 1008 18.57 -56.34 -18.01
CA GLU A 1008 19.98 -56.13 -18.39
C GLU A 1008 20.53 -54.75 -17.96
N THR A 1009 19.69 -53.71 -17.99
CA THR A 1009 20.06 -52.31 -17.66
C THR A 1009 19.58 -51.88 -16.28
N LEU A 1010 19.05 -52.80 -15.46
CA LEU A 1010 18.39 -52.48 -14.19
C LEU A 1010 19.30 -51.72 -13.22
N GLU A 1011 20.51 -52.20 -12.98
CA GLU A 1011 21.43 -51.57 -12.03
C GLU A 1011 21.89 -50.18 -12.48
N GLU A 1012 22.14 -50.01 -13.79
CA GLU A 1012 22.48 -48.72 -14.39
C GLU A 1012 21.34 -47.70 -14.23
N ASN A 1013 20.11 -48.14 -14.49
CA ASN A 1013 18.92 -47.30 -14.34
C ASN A 1013 18.66 -46.91 -12.88
N LEU A 1014 18.83 -47.84 -11.94
CA LEU A 1014 18.70 -47.55 -10.51
C LEU A 1014 19.80 -46.60 -10.03
N GLU A 1015 21.02 -46.74 -10.55
CA GLU A 1015 22.12 -45.81 -10.27
C GLU A 1015 21.79 -44.40 -10.75
N TYR A 1016 21.36 -44.26 -12.01
CA TYR A 1016 20.99 -42.97 -12.59
C TYR A 1016 19.89 -42.26 -11.81
N ILE A 1017 18.86 -42.99 -11.38
CA ILE A 1017 17.78 -42.47 -10.54
C ILE A 1017 18.33 -42.04 -9.18
N ALA A 1018 19.13 -42.90 -8.53
CA ALA A 1018 19.67 -42.65 -7.21
C ALA A 1018 20.57 -41.41 -7.16
N GLU A 1019 21.48 -41.26 -8.13
CA GLU A 1019 22.30 -40.06 -8.28
C GLU A 1019 21.44 -38.79 -8.41
N THR A 1020 20.40 -38.86 -9.23
CA THR A 1020 19.48 -37.74 -9.48
C THR A 1020 18.79 -37.25 -8.20
N ILE A 1021 18.38 -38.17 -7.33
CA ILE A 1021 17.69 -37.85 -6.07
C ILE A 1021 18.66 -37.59 -4.90
N GLY A 1022 19.98 -37.49 -5.18
CA GLY A 1022 20.99 -37.09 -4.22
C GLY A 1022 21.62 -38.23 -3.41
N LYS A 1023 21.90 -39.38 -4.06
CA LYS A 1023 22.68 -40.49 -3.48
C LYS A 1023 24.01 -40.01 -2.90
N LYS A 1024 24.34 -40.48 -1.70
CA LYS A 1024 25.64 -40.23 -1.07
C LYS A 1024 26.67 -41.28 -1.49
N SER A 1025 27.96 -40.92 -1.42
CA SER A 1025 29.07 -41.81 -1.79
C SER A 1025 29.14 -43.11 -0.99
N ASN A 1026 28.53 -43.16 0.19
CA ASN A 1026 28.49 -44.34 1.07
C ASN A 1026 27.13 -45.08 1.05
N GLU A 1027 26.20 -44.70 0.17
CA GLU A 1027 24.88 -45.34 0.02
C GLU A 1027 24.86 -46.19 -1.27
N THR A 1028 24.13 -47.30 -1.29
CA THR A 1028 23.80 -48.01 -2.54
C THR A 1028 22.63 -47.30 -3.24
N SER A 1029 22.40 -47.59 -4.52
CA SER A 1029 21.31 -46.98 -5.30
C SER A 1029 19.94 -47.28 -4.68
N ARG A 1030 19.72 -48.54 -4.28
CA ARG A 1030 18.51 -48.97 -3.54
C ARG A 1030 18.36 -48.26 -2.20
N GLN A 1031 19.45 -48.05 -1.45
CA GLN A 1031 19.41 -47.30 -0.18
C GLN A 1031 19.02 -45.84 -0.39
N ALA A 1032 19.53 -45.19 -1.44
CA ALA A 1032 19.18 -43.81 -1.77
C ALA A 1032 17.69 -43.68 -2.16
N ILE A 1033 17.18 -44.61 -2.97
CA ILE A 1033 15.75 -44.68 -3.34
C ILE A 1033 14.88 -44.93 -2.09
N ARG A 1034 15.26 -45.88 -1.23
CA ARG A 1034 14.58 -46.14 0.05
C ARG A 1034 14.54 -44.89 0.94
N ASN A 1035 15.66 -44.17 1.02
CA ASN A 1035 15.76 -42.92 1.76
C ASN A 1035 14.85 -41.83 1.19
N TYR A 1036 14.70 -41.74 -0.13
CA TYR A 1036 13.80 -40.78 -0.77
C TYR A 1036 12.32 -41.05 -0.47
N PHE A 1037 11.89 -42.31 -0.43
CA PHE A 1037 10.52 -42.64 -0.02
C PHE A 1037 10.28 -42.46 1.49
N THR A 1038 11.28 -42.77 2.33
CA THR A 1038 11.13 -42.75 3.79
C THR A 1038 11.18 -41.33 4.37
N LYS A 1039 12.07 -40.46 3.86
CA LYS A 1039 12.29 -39.14 4.45
C LYS A 1039 11.09 -38.22 4.24
N LYS A 1040 10.80 -37.43 5.26
CA LYS A 1040 9.79 -36.36 5.22
C LYS A 1040 10.04 -35.30 4.13
N SER A 1041 11.29 -35.14 3.70
CA SER A 1041 11.69 -34.22 2.64
C SER A 1041 11.74 -34.83 1.25
N GLY A 1042 11.44 -36.13 1.10
CA GLY A 1042 11.49 -36.84 -0.17
C GLY A 1042 10.12 -36.97 -0.83
N PHE A 1043 9.77 -38.16 -1.31
CA PHE A 1043 8.61 -38.41 -2.18
C PHE A 1043 7.32 -37.74 -1.73
N TYR A 1044 6.90 -37.95 -0.48
CA TYR A 1044 5.60 -37.46 -0.01
C TYR A 1044 5.51 -35.92 -0.03
N LYS A 1045 6.62 -35.22 0.23
CA LYS A 1045 6.67 -33.75 0.15
C LYS A 1045 6.50 -33.29 -1.30
N ASP A 1046 7.17 -33.94 -2.23
CA ASP A 1046 7.09 -33.63 -3.66
C ASP A 1046 5.69 -33.94 -4.21
N HIS A 1047 5.07 -35.03 -3.74
CA HIS A 1047 3.67 -35.38 -4.03
C HIS A 1047 2.68 -34.33 -3.51
N VAL A 1048 2.76 -33.95 -2.22
CA VAL A 1048 1.91 -32.91 -1.62
C VAL A 1048 2.04 -31.57 -2.36
N LYS A 1049 3.26 -31.23 -2.81
CA LYS A 1049 3.51 -30.01 -3.59
C LYS A 1049 2.88 -30.07 -4.98
N THR A 1050 3.04 -31.20 -5.69
CA THR A 1050 2.51 -31.41 -7.04
C THR A 1050 0.99 -31.29 -7.08
N TYR A 1051 0.32 -31.90 -6.09
CA TYR A 1051 -1.14 -31.88 -5.99
C TYR A 1051 -1.66 -30.71 -5.13
N SER A 1052 -0.99 -29.56 -5.10
CA SER A 1052 -1.50 -28.33 -4.46
C SER A 1052 -2.04 -28.48 -3.02
N LYS A 1053 -1.36 -29.29 -2.20
CA LYS A 1053 -1.79 -29.67 -0.82
C LYS A 1053 -3.11 -30.44 -0.75
N THR A 1054 -3.44 -31.15 -1.81
CA THR A 1054 -4.56 -32.08 -1.96
C THR A 1054 -4.04 -33.42 -2.50
N PRO A 1055 -3.12 -34.11 -1.78
CA PRO A 1055 -2.51 -35.34 -2.28
C PRO A 1055 -3.54 -36.46 -2.45
N ILE A 1056 -3.34 -37.28 -3.48
CA ILE A 1056 -4.20 -38.44 -3.78
C ILE A 1056 -3.68 -39.76 -3.21
N TYR A 1057 -2.36 -39.93 -3.11
CA TYR A 1057 -1.73 -40.96 -2.27
C TYR A 1057 -1.64 -40.43 -0.84
N TRP A 1058 -2.23 -41.13 0.12
CA TRP A 1058 -2.26 -40.76 1.53
C TRP A 1058 -1.27 -41.61 2.31
N MET A 1059 -0.47 -40.96 3.17
CA MET A 1059 0.53 -41.63 3.97
C MET A 1059 0.06 -41.81 5.40
N PHE A 1060 -0.06 -43.05 5.85
CA PHE A 1060 -0.08 -43.38 7.28
C PHE A 1060 1.35 -43.20 7.80
N ASP A 1061 1.52 -42.44 8.89
CA ASP A 1061 2.84 -42.07 9.40
C ASP A 1061 2.82 -42.06 10.93
N SER A 1062 3.51 -43.02 11.55
CA SER A 1062 3.53 -43.18 13.00
C SER A 1062 4.26 -42.05 13.73
N GLY A 1063 5.22 -41.36 13.10
CA GLY A 1063 5.95 -40.30 13.79
C GLY A 1063 7.36 -40.02 13.30
N LYS A 1064 8.24 -39.68 14.25
CA LYS A 1064 9.58 -39.14 13.99
C LYS A 1064 10.67 -40.22 13.98
N GLN A 1065 10.37 -41.40 14.52
CA GLN A 1065 11.31 -42.53 14.53
C GLN A 1065 11.23 -43.33 13.24
N ASP A 1066 10.34 -42.97 12.30
CA ASP A 1066 10.06 -43.76 11.11
C ASP A 1066 9.69 -45.20 11.48
N GLY A 1067 8.83 -45.36 12.51
CA GLY A 1067 8.42 -46.67 13.01
C GLY A 1067 7.49 -47.42 12.04
N PHE A 1068 6.50 -46.74 11.48
CA PHE A 1068 5.56 -47.33 10.54
C PHE A 1068 5.10 -46.30 9.52
N LYS A 1069 5.21 -46.65 8.24
CA LYS A 1069 4.70 -45.85 7.12
C LYS A 1069 4.11 -46.76 6.05
N THR A 1070 2.96 -46.36 5.52
CA THR A 1070 2.35 -46.97 4.33
C THR A 1070 1.73 -45.89 3.47
N LEU A 1071 1.70 -46.10 2.16
CA LEU A 1071 0.88 -45.32 1.23
C LEU A 1071 -0.39 -46.09 0.88
N VAL A 1072 -1.46 -45.34 0.67
CA VAL A 1072 -2.72 -45.83 0.09
C VAL A 1072 -3.21 -44.86 -0.98
N TYR A 1073 -3.94 -45.34 -1.97
CA TYR A 1073 -4.58 -44.48 -2.97
C TYR A 1073 -6.03 -44.16 -2.58
N MET A 1074 -6.37 -42.88 -2.45
CA MET A 1074 -7.68 -42.46 -1.93
C MET A 1074 -8.87 -42.94 -2.79
N HIS A 1075 -8.72 -43.09 -4.10
CA HIS A 1075 -9.80 -43.55 -4.99
C HIS A 1075 -10.11 -45.03 -4.84
N ARG A 1076 -9.24 -45.79 -4.15
CA ARG A 1076 -9.42 -47.20 -3.78
C ARG A 1076 -9.69 -47.35 -2.27
N TYR A 1077 -10.01 -46.26 -1.56
CA TYR A 1077 -10.30 -46.33 -0.14
C TYR A 1077 -11.62 -47.04 0.11
N ASP A 1078 -11.63 -47.93 1.10
CA ASP A 1078 -12.84 -48.53 1.66
C ASP A 1078 -12.79 -48.51 3.20
N PRO A 1079 -13.94 -48.60 3.90
CA PRO A 1079 -13.99 -48.50 5.37
C PRO A 1079 -13.21 -49.60 6.13
N SER A 1080 -12.82 -50.70 5.48
CA SER A 1080 -12.02 -51.77 6.08
C SER A 1080 -10.51 -51.55 5.95
N LEU A 1081 -10.06 -50.63 5.08
CA LEU A 1081 -8.65 -50.36 4.79
C LEU A 1081 -7.83 -50.05 6.05
N VAL A 1082 -8.37 -49.24 6.97
CA VAL A 1082 -7.66 -48.88 8.21
C VAL A 1082 -7.44 -50.10 9.10
N ALA A 1083 -8.40 -51.02 9.17
CA ALA A 1083 -8.26 -52.27 9.89
C ALA A 1083 -7.20 -53.17 9.24
N LYS A 1084 -7.19 -53.22 7.90
CA LYS A 1084 -6.22 -53.98 7.12
C LYS A 1084 -4.78 -53.48 7.31
N VAL A 1085 -4.56 -52.16 7.20
CA VAL A 1085 -3.27 -51.52 7.48
C VAL A 1085 -2.78 -51.86 8.90
N ARG A 1086 -3.69 -51.96 9.86
CA ARG A 1086 -3.36 -52.32 11.24
C ARG A 1086 -2.94 -53.79 11.38
N THR A 1087 -3.76 -54.73 10.91
CA THR A 1087 -3.56 -56.16 11.15
C THR A 1087 -2.48 -56.76 10.27
N ASP A 1088 -2.48 -56.39 9.00
CA ASP A 1088 -1.68 -57.08 7.98
C ASP A 1088 -0.29 -56.43 7.86
N TYR A 1089 -0.16 -55.15 8.21
CA TYR A 1089 1.11 -54.42 8.07
C TYR A 1089 1.69 -53.96 9.40
N LEU A 1090 0.94 -53.23 10.23
CA LEU A 1090 1.48 -52.68 11.49
C LEU A 1090 1.86 -53.79 12.48
N HIS A 1091 0.97 -54.75 12.73
CA HIS A 1091 1.25 -55.87 13.65
C HIS A 1091 2.35 -56.78 13.12
N GLU A 1092 2.41 -57.00 11.80
CA GLU A 1092 3.49 -57.77 11.19
C GLU A 1092 4.85 -57.07 11.36
N LEU A 1093 4.91 -55.75 11.13
CA LEU A 1093 6.14 -54.98 11.34
C LEU A 1093 6.57 -54.96 12.80
N GLN A 1094 5.64 -54.88 13.75
CA GLN A 1094 5.95 -54.99 15.19
C GLN A 1094 6.61 -56.33 15.51
N LYS A 1095 6.08 -57.46 15.00
CA LYS A 1095 6.69 -58.79 15.17
C LYS A 1095 8.10 -58.85 14.57
N LYS A 1096 8.32 -58.25 13.40
CA LYS A 1096 9.63 -58.19 12.74
C LYS A 1096 10.63 -57.36 13.56
N TYR A 1097 10.21 -56.24 14.13
CA TYR A 1097 11.05 -55.45 15.05
C TYR A 1097 11.39 -56.18 16.34
N ASP A 1098 10.43 -56.87 16.97
CA ASP A 1098 10.68 -57.70 18.16
C ASP A 1098 11.68 -58.82 17.83
N ALA A 1099 11.55 -59.50 16.69
CA ALA A 1099 12.50 -60.52 16.25
C ALA A 1099 13.91 -59.95 16.01
N GLU A 1100 14.00 -58.76 15.38
CA GLU A 1100 15.29 -58.10 15.10
C GLU A 1100 15.99 -57.61 16.37
N ILE A 1101 15.24 -57.09 17.36
CA ILE A 1101 15.79 -56.74 18.67
C ILE A 1101 16.41 -57.97 19.34
N ASN A 1102 15.68 -59.09 19.37
CA ASN A 1102 16.17 -60.35 19.93
C ASN A 1102 17.43 -60.86 19.20
N ARG A 1103 17.50 -60.71 17.86
CA ARG A 1103 18.68 -61.08 17.07
C ARG A 1103 19.89 -60.22 17.43
N LEU A 1104 19.71 -58.90 17.52
CA LEU A 1104 20.77 -57.95 17.86
C LEU A 1104 21.28 -58.15 19.29
N GLU A 1105 20.40 -58.49 20.24
CA GLU A 1105 20.79 -58.82 21.61
C GLU A 1105 21.69 -60.06 21.67
N ARG A 1106 21.31 -61.14 20.98
CA ARG A 1106 22.18 -62.33 20.86
C ARG A 1106 23.54 -62.02 20.24
N LEU A 1107 23.58 -61.11 19.26
CA LEU A 1107 24.83 -60.68 18.63
C LEU A 1107 25.71 -59.87 19.59
N ILE A 1108 25.11 -59.02 20.44
CA ILE A 1108 25.84 -58.27 21.48
C ILE A 1108 26.46 -59.20 22.52
N ASP A 1109 25.77 -60.29 22.87
CA ASP A 1109 26.20 -61.28 23.87
C ASP A 1109 27.21 -62.32 23.33
N SER A 1110 27.38 -62.40 22.01
CA SER A 1110 28.33 -63.32 21.34
C SER A 1110 29.79 -62.82 21.34
N ASP A 1111 30.74 -63.68 20.94
CA ASP A 1111 32.19 -63.35 20.84
C ASP A 1111 32.57 -62.59 19.55
N VAL A 1112 31.80 -61.54 19.22
CA VAL A 1112 32.11 -60.62 18.09
C VAL A 1112 32.96 -59.42 18.54
N SER A 1113 33.56 -58.70 17.59
CA SER A 1113 34.45 -57.58 17.88
C SER A 1113 33.73 -56.44 18.64
N ALA A 1114 34.48 -55.66 19.42
CA ALA A 1114 33.92 -54.52 20.16
C ALA A 1114 33.24 -53.48 19.24
N ARG A 1115 33.70 -53.35 17.99
CA ARG A 1115 33.11 -52.50 16.95
C ARG A 1115 31.73 -53.00 16.52
N GLU A 1116 31.59 -54.30 16.30
CA GLU A 1116 30.32 -54.94 15.93
C GLU A 1116 29.31 -54.88 17.09
N LYS A 1117 29.74 -55.12 18.34
CA LYS A 1117 28.87 -54.96 19.52
C LYS A 1117 28.34 -53.53 19.65
N SER A 1118 29.19 -52.52 19.39
CA SER A 1118 28.78 -51.10 19.43
C SER A 1118 27.77 -50.76 18.33
N ALA A 1119 27.99 -51.23 17.09
CA ALA A 1119 27.05 -51.05 15.98
C ALA A 1119 25.70 -51.72 16.26
N ALA A 1120 25.72 -52.96 16.77
CA ALA A 1120 24.52 -53.73 17.12
C ALA A 1120 23.71 -53.05 18.24
N ARG A 1121 24.35 -52.51 19.29
CA ARG A 1121 23.67 -51.72 20.33
C ARG A 1121 22.95 -50.51 19.75
N LYS A 1122 23.62 -49.76 18.87
CA LYS A 1122 23.03 -48.57 18.22
C LYS A 1122 21.83 -48.93 17.35
N GLN A 1123 21.90 -50.04 16.61
CA GLN A 1123 20.79 -50.53 15.79
C GLN A 1123 19.64 -51.03 16.65
N ARG A 1124 19.90 -51.80 17.72
CA ARG A 1124 18.88 -52.27 18.67
C ARG A 1124 18.13 -51.10 19.30
N ASP A 1125 18.85 -50.06 19.75
CA ASP A 1125 18.24 -48.87 20.34
C ASP A 1125 17.36 -48.10 19.33
N LYS A 1126 17.74 -48.09 18.05
CA LYS A 1126 16.93 -47.51 16.97
C LYS A 1126 15.64 -48.32 16.76
N VAL A 1127 15.74 -49.64 16.59
CA VAL A 1127 14.59 -50.53 16.35
C VAL A 1127 13.66 -50.56 17.56
N SER A 1128 14.18 -50.51 18.78
CA SER A 1128 13.37 -50.41 20.01
C SER A 1128 12.54 -49.12 20.06
N LYS A 1129 13.10 -47.98 19.64
CA LYS A 1129 12.34 -46.72 19.52
C LYS A 1129 11.27 -46.79 18.42
N GLN A 1130 11.58 -47.42 17.29
CA GLN A 1130 10.60 -47.65 16.21
C GLN A 1130 9.43 -48.52 16.69
N LEU A 1131 9.72 -49.63 17.37
CA LEU A 1131 8.71 -50.52 17.93
C LEU A 1131 7.82 -49.81 18.97
N GLN A 1132 8.42 -48.99 19.85
CA GLN A 1132 7.67 -48.22 20.83
C GLN A 1132 6.72 -47.22 20.14
N GLU A 1133 7.19 -46.52 19.10
CA GLU A 1133 6.36 -45.62 18.29
C GLU A 1133 5.21 -46.39 17.62
N CYS A 1134 5.47 -47.58 17.07
CA CYS A 1134 4.44 -48.45 16.49
C CYS A 1134 3.38 -48.89 17.50
N LYS A 1135 3.77 -49.23 18.74
CA LYS A 1135 2.84 -49.63 19.81
C LYS A 1135 1.96 -48.48 20.27
N GLU A 1136 2.49 -47.25 20.29
CA GLU A 1136 1.70 -46.05 20.59
C GLU A 1136 0.74 -45.71 19.44
N TYR A 1137 1.22 -45.81 18.21
CA TYR A 1137 0.42 -45.60 17.01
C TYR A 1137 -0.69 -46.64 16.84
N ASP A 1138 -0.47 -47.91 17.26
CA ASP A 1138 -1.50 -48.97 17.24
C ASP A 1138 -2.78 -48.55 17.99
N GLN A 1139 -2.65 -47.81 19.09
CA GLN A 1139 -3.81 -47.32 19.85
C GLN A 1139 -4.69 -46.36 19.03
N VAL A 1140 -4.05 -45.52 18.20
CA VAL A 1140 -4.70 -44.52 17.35
C VAL A 1140 -5.39 -45.21 16.18
N ILE A 1141 -4.67 -46.07 15.46
CA ILE A 1141 -5.22 -46.81 14.33
C ILE A 1141 -6.30 -47.80 14.76
N ALA A 1142 -6.19 -48.44 15.93
CA ALA A 1142 -7.24 -49.29 16.50
C ALA A 1142 -8.54 -48.51 16.70
N HIS A 1143 -8.43 -47.31 17.26
CA HIS A 1143 -9.58 -46.45 17.52
C HIS A 1143 -10.27 -46.05 16.21
N VAL A 1144 -9.50 -45.64 15.19
CA VAL A 1144 -10.07 -45.27 13.89
C VAL A 1144 -10.60 -46.48 13.11
N ALA A 1145 -9.93 -47.63 13.16
CA ALA A 1145 -10.40 -48.87 12.53
C ALA A 1145 -11.78 -49.28 13.05
N ASN A 1146 -12.03 -49.12 14.35
CA ASN A 1146 -13.34 -49.40 14.96
C ASN A 1146 -14.43 -48.42 14.53
N GLN A 1147 -14.07 -47.18 14.19
CA GLN A 1147 -15.03 -46.19 13.70
C GLN A 1147 -15.51 -46.48 12.26
N ARG A 1148 -14.75 -47.26 11.48
CA ARG A 1148 -15.03 -47.56 10.06
C ARG A 1148 -15.40 -46.29 9.27
N ILE A 1149 -14.54 -45.28 9.39
CA ILE A 1149 -14.74 -43.98 8.74
C ILE A 1149 -14.88 -44.18 7.23
N ASP A 1150 -15.94 -43.63 6.66
CA ASP A 1150 -16.17 -43.63 5.21
C ASP A 1150 -15.84 -42.27 4.57
N ILE A 1151 -15.53 -42.28 3.28
CA ILE A 1151 -15.19 -41.07 2.50
C ILE A 1151 -16.05 -40.93 1.25
N ASP A 1152 -16.38 -39.70 0.89
CA ASP A 1152 -16.97 -39.38 -0.41
C ASP A 1152 -15.96 -38.58 -1.21
N LEU A 1153 -15.46 -39.12 -2.33
CA LEU A 1153 -14.47 -38.43 -3.17
C LEU A 1153 -14.95 -37.02 -3.59
N ASP A 1154 -16.25 -36.81 -3.80
CA ASP A 1154 -16.79 -35.51 -4.21
C ASP A 1154 -16.67 -34.43 -3.11
N ASP A 1155 -16.54 -34.82 -1.84
CA ASP A 1155 -16.22 -33.89 -0.76
C ASP A 1155 -14.83 -33.27 -0.89
N GLY A 1156 -13.96 -33.86 -1.74
CA GLY A 1156 -12.60 -33.43 -1.99
C GLY A 1156 -11.61 -33.85 -0.91
N VAL A 1157 -10.32 -33.67 -1.20
CA VAL A 1157 -9.25 -34.20 -0.34
C VAL A 1157 -9.27 -33.53 1.02
N LYS A 1158 -9.47 -32.21 1.10
CA LYS A 1158 -9.38 -31.48 2.38
C LYS A 1158 -10.42 -31.93 3.40
N VAL A 1159 -11.63 -32.23 2.97
CA VAL A 1159 -12.72 -32.68 3.85
C VAL A 1159 -12.45 -34.12 4.29
N ASN A 1160 -12.14 -35.02 3.35
CA ASN A 1160 -11.91 -36.42 3.68
C ASN A 1160 -10.64 -36.64 4.50
N TYR A 1161 -9.53 -35.99 4.14
CA TYR A 1161 -8.26 -36.11 4.86
C TYR A 1161 -8.39 -35.62 6.31
N ALA A 1162 -9.20 -34.59 6.57
CA ALA A 1162 -9.43 -34.05 7.90
C ALA A 1162 -10.10 -35.06 8.86
N LYS A 1163 -10.87 -36.02 8.35
CA LYS A 1163 -11.49 -37.10 9.15
C LYS A 1163 -10.44 -37.97 9.87
N PHE A 1164 -9.20 -37.99 9.37
CA PHE A 1164 -8.09 -38.80 9.91
C PHE A 1164 -7.05 -37.97 10.68
N GLN A 1165 -7.38 -36.71 11.01
CA GLN A 1165 -6.50 -35.80 11.74
C GLN A 1165 -7.03 -35.54 13.15
N LYS A 1166 -6.13 -35.25 14.11
CA LYS A 1166 -6.45 -34.92 15.50
C LYS A 1166 -7.37 -35.96 16.18
N VAL A 1167 -7.11 -37.24 15.93
CA VAL A 1167 -7.81 -38.35 16.56
C VAL A 1167 -7.54 -38.32 18.07
N GLU A 1168 -8.61 -38.34 18.86
CA GLU A 1168 -8.55 -38.36 20.32
C GLU A 1168 -8.92 -39.75 20.84
N VAL A 1169 -7.93 -40.47 21.37
CA VAL A 1169 -8.15 -41.81 21.95
C VAL A 1169 -8.34 -41.69 23.47
N PRO A 1170 -9.50 -42.09 24.02
CA PRO A 1170 -9.72 -42.13 25.47
C PRO A 1170 -8.77 -43.12 26.15
N ARG A 1171 -8.14 -42.73 27.27
CA ARG A 1171 -7.17 -43.56 28.03
C ARG A 1171 -7.66 -43.98 29.44
N GLY A 1172 -8.98 -43.93 29.68
CA GLY A 1172 -9.60 -44.24 30.98
C GLY A 1172 -9.61 -43.06 31.97
N ASP A 1173 -10.32 -43.22 33.09
CA ASP A 1173 -10.60 -42.14 34.06
C ASP A 1173 -9.31 -41.53 34.64
N GLY A 1174 -9.18 -40.20 34.52
CA GLY A 1174 -8.08 -39.41 35.07
C GLY A 1174 -6.84 -39.23 34.17
N LYS A 1175 -6.75 -39.90 33.01
CA LYS A 1175 -5.64 -39.72 32.04
C LYS A 1175 -6.04 -38.83 30.88
N LYS A 1176 -5.16 -37.90 30.48
CA LYS A 1176 -5.39 -37.07 29.28
C LYS A 1176 -5.53 -37.96 28.03
N PRO A 1177 -6.50 -37.69 27.14
CA PRO A 1177 -6.68 -38.44 25.91
C PRO A 1177 -5.42 -38.34 25.04
N LEU A 1178 -5.06 -39.42 24.35
CA LEU A 1178 -3.98 -39.40 23.37
C LEU A 1178 -4.49 -38.67 22.14
N LYS A 1179 -3.88 -37.52 21.82
CA LYS A 1179 -4.18 -36.79 20.59
C LYS A 1179 -3.08 -37.05 19.57
N ALA A 1180 -3.43 -37.69 18.47
CA ALA A 1180 -2.49 -38.01 17.40
C ALA A 1180 -3.17 -37.90 16.03
N ASN A 1181 -2.38 -37.81 14.97
CA ASN A 1181 -2.89 -37.90 13.61
C ASN A 1181 -2.69 -39.34 13.13
N LEU A 1182 -3.63 -39.83 12.32
CA LEU A 1182 -3.46 -41.11 11.63
C LEU A 1182 -2.64 -40.91 10.35
N LEU A 1183 -3.05 -39.95 9.51
CA LEU A 1183 -2.30 -39.61 8.29
C LEU A 1183 -1.25 -38.52 8.57
N ALA A 1184 -0.21 -38.47 7.74
CA ALA A 1184 0.82 -37.43 7.78
C ALA A 1184 0.23 -36.01 7.74
N LYS A 1185 0.93 -35.01 8.31
CA LYS A 1185 0.47 -33.61 8.25
C LYS A 1185 0.73 -33.01 6.86
N LEU A 1186 -0.28 -32.31 6.31
CA LEU A 1186 -0.20 -31.56 5.05
C LEU A 1186 0.34 -30.13 5.22
#